data_AF-A0A7V2Y2C7-F1
#
_entry.id   AF-A0A7V2Y2C7-F1
#
_cell.length_a   1.000
_cell.length_b   1.000
_cell.length_c   1.000
_cell.angle_alpha   90.00
_cell.angle_beta   90.00
_cell.angle_gamma   90.00
#
_symmetry.space_group_name_H-M   'P 1'
#
loop_
_entity.id
_entity.type
_entity.pdbx_description
1 polymer ?
#
loop_
_entity_poly.entity_id
_entity_poly.type
_entity_poly.pdbx_seq_one_letter_code
_entity_poly.pdbx_strand_id
1 'polypeptide(L)'
;MSWKFTRSADKENKMRLLMTILTLMAMLTGNAWAQTVLHVAPDGNDTWSGAAERNAEGSDGPLATLAGARDRIRALRAGDKLSAPVRVILRGGSYHVTEPVVFGPEDSGAKDLPIRYEAAPGEQPVIHGGRLISGWRQEGNLWVADISDVREGKWYFESFWVNGERRQPARTPNPAHAWGDEPAESDTFHIADYLKENDPDTGKEIPSKTRFKYAEDDLKPWANLEDAAVLVYHSWETSRHRIKNLDEANRIVEFTGPAVWHFGYWGGTPQRYYVENIFEALDQPGEWYLNRKTGVLYYMPMPGEDMKTAEAVAPVARQLLVIEGKPDENRFVDYLTFAGIRFRYTDCPLEPQGHSDGQAAASINAAVQATGARFCSLDCCEVMHVNNYGVWFRAGCQDNRLTRCEIADLGAGGVRIGECGDPPNDAGAALRNIVDNNFIHDGGKTFRGAVGVWIGRSSYNRISHNDISDFRYTGISVGWSWGYAASSANHNIIEYNDVHHIGHGQLGDMGGIYLLGVAPGTVIQFNKFHDIMSYAKGYGGWGIYFDEGSTDLLAENNIVYNTLTGTFHQHYGRDNRVQNNIFAFSHGPQIIRSRPEDHKSFFFERNIVLFNNGQLLGSNWGNNNFYLDKNCYWDLSGGDFDFAGYEFEEWKALGHDVHSLIADPLFENAAAIDFRLKPDSPALALGFVPIDLSRTGLYGDPEWIAKPSQVSREPFPMPKPPEPKKFVQDFESLDTGAMTPDVSTNEEGTATARVTDETAASGKHSLKFADAPGLAHAFNPHIYYSPAIIKGTVTAAFALRVDPGAVVFHEWRDHRNPYRIGPSLWIDGNGELKAGGRTLMTIPLSQWVSFKIVCPLGKAANGSFTLAVTLPDQTVKTFDGLACGHPAFRRLDWFGFVSNTNGASTFYLDDVTIAAGPERL
;
A
#
# COMPACT_ATOMS: atom_id res chain seq x y z
N MET A 1 79.05 -15.61 47.08
CA MET A 1 79.74 -16.15 45.89
C MET A 1 79.11 -15.57 44.64
N SER A 2 79.93 -15.14 43.67
CA SER A 2 79.68 -15.14 42.21
C SER A 2 78.45 -14.38 41.67
N TRP A 3 78.60 -13.20 41.05
CA TRP A 3 78.94 -12.97 39.62
C TRP A 3 77.84 -13.27 38.59
N LYS A 4 77.54 -12.21 37.81
CA LYS A 4 77.10 -12.16 36.40
C LYS A 4 75.75 -12.77 36.03
N PHE A 5 74.82 -11.93 35.54
CA PHE A 5 74.21 -12.00 34.20
C PHE A 5 73.26 -10.80 33.98
N THR A 6 73.82 -9.61 33.79
CA THR A 6 73.07 -8.43 33.29
C THR A 6 73.76 -7.92 32.03
N ARG A 7 73.62 -8.67 30.92
CA ARG A 7 74.03 -8.18 29.58
C ARG A 7 73.39 -8.90 28.37
N SER A 8 72.47 -9.86 28.53
CA SER A 8 71.80 -10.51 27.39
C SER A 8 70.43 -9.92 27.04
N ALA A 9 69.65 -9.41 28.01
CA ALA A 9 68.30 -8.90 27.74
C ALA A 9 68.25 -7.66 26.83
N ASP A 10 69.27 -6.79 26.89
CA ASP A 10 69.31 -5.57 26.06
C ASP A 10 69.79 -5.85 24.62
N LYS A 11 70.51 -6.95 24.38
CA LYS A 11 70.85 -7.39 23.02
C LYS A 11 69.69 -8.12 22.34
N GLU A 12 68.93 -8.93 23.07
CA GLU A 12 67.73 -9.59 22.52
C GLU A 12 66.61 -8.60 22.23
N ASN A 13 66.41 -7.57 23.07
CA ASN A 13 65.43 -6.52 22.79
C ASN A 13 65.87 -5.59 21.65
N LYS A 14 67.15 -5.28 21.52
CA LYS A 14 67.66 -4.51 20.36
C LYS A 14 67.62 -5.32 19.06
N MET A 15 67.83 -6.63 19.11
CA MET A 15 67.77 -7.52 17.94
C MET A 15 66.31 -7.81 17.54
N ARG A 16 65.38 -7.92 18.51
CA ARG A 16 63.93 -7.94 18.25
C ARG A 16 63.44 -6.60 17.70
N LEU A 17 63.87 -5.46 18.25
CA LEU A 17 63.49 -4.14 17.73
C LEU A 17 64.05 -3.91 16.31
N LEU A 18 65.28 -4.35 16.03
CA LEU A 18 65.87 -4.26 14.69
C LEU A 18 65.18 -5.20 13.70
N MET A 19 64.82 -6.43 14.11
CA MET A 19 64.01 -7.35 13.30
C MET A 19 62.57 -6.83 13.10
N THR A 20 61.94 -6.23 14.10
CA THR A 20 60.61 -5.59 13.98
C THR A 20 60.67 -4.37 13.06
N ILE A 21 61.74 -3.57 13.09
CA ILE A 21 61.93 -2.43 12.17
C ILE A 21 62.25 -2.91 10.74
N LEU A 22 63.04 -3.97 10.56
CA LEU A 22 63.29 -4.60 9.25
C LEU A 22 62.05 -5.32 8.69
N THR A 23 61.19 -5.87 9.55
CA THR A 23 59.91 -6.48 9.15
C THR A 23 58.86 -5.40 8.86
N LEU A 24 58.87 -4.27 9.58
CA LEU A 24 58.06 -3.09 9.24
C LEU A 24 58.52 -2.43 7.94
N MET A 25 59.84 -2.34 7.68
CA MET A 25 60.35 -1.82 6.41
C MET A 25 60.12 -2.78 5.23
N ALA A 26 60.14 -4.11 5.45
CA ALA A 26 59.77 -5.09 4.43
C ALA A 26 58.24 -5.18 4.20
N MET A 27 57.40 -4.78 5.18
CA MET A 27 55.96 -4.61 5.00
C MET A 27 55.58 -3.23 4.42
N LEU A 28 56.46 -2.24 4.49
CA LEU A 28 56.33 -0.94 3.79
C LEU A 28 56.76 -0.99 2.32
N THR A 29 57.33 -2.12 1.87
CA THR A 29 57.40 -2.50 0.46
C THR A 29 56.39 -3.60 0.14
N GLY A 30 55.18 -3.50 0.70
CA GLY A 30 54.04 -4.07 0.02
C GLY A 30 53.97 -3.38 -1.33
N ASN A 31 54.14 -4.13 -2.43
CA ASN A 31 53.86 -3.64 -3.76
C ASN A 31 52.47 -2.99 -3.72
N ALA A 32 52.43 -1.66 -3.61
CA ALA A 32 51.25 -0.90 -3.98
C ALA A 32 51.04 -1.27 -5.44
N TRP A 33 50.06 -2.13 -5.70
CA TRP A 33 49.68 -2.45 -7.07
C TRP A 33 49.42 -1.09 -7.71
N ALA A 34 50.22 -0.74 -8.72
CA ALA A 34 50.08 0.52 -9.42
C ALA A 34 48.64 0.61 -9.91
N GLN A 35 47.87 1.54 -9.36
CA GLN A 35 46.46 1.73 -9.71
C GLN A 35 46.36 2.74 -10.84
N THR A 36 45.53 2.46 -11.83
CA THR A 36 45.20 3.45 -12.86
C THR A 36 44.16 4.40 -12.30
N VAL A 37 44.43 5.69 -12.31
CA VAL A 37 43.48 6.74 -11.91
C VAL A 37 43.15 7.59 -13.13
N LEU A 38 41.88 7.70 -13.45
CA LEU A 38 41.33 8.60 -14.46
C LEU A 38 40.50 9.68 -13.78
N HIS A 39 40.56 10.90 -14.29
CA HIS A 39 39.75 12.01 -13.82
C HIS A 39 38.74 12.43 -14.88
N VAL A 40 37.54 12.77 -14.43
CA VAL A 40 36.45 13.28 -15.26
C VAL A 40 36.00 14.63 -14.69
N ALA A 41 35.83 15.62 -15.54
CA ALA A 41 35.39 16.96 -15.15
C ALA A 41 34.45 17.57 -16.21
N PRO A 42 33.51 18.46 -15.84
CA PRO A 42 32.56 19.06 -16.79
C PRO A 42 33.23 19.86 -17.92
N ASP A 43 34.44 20.36 -17.69
CA ASP A 43 35.25 21.11 -18.65
C ASP A 43 36.33 20.24 -19.35
N GLY A 44 36.29 18.92 -19.15
CA GLY A 44 37.21 17.94 -19.74
C GLY A 44 36.99 17.68 -21.23
N ASN A 45 37.70 16.69 -21.77
CA ASN A 45 37.56 16.23 -23.16
C ASN A 45 37.79 14.72 -23.28
N ASP A 46 36.86 13.99 -23.89
CA ASP A 46 36.93 12.52 -23.99
C ASP A 46 38.03 12.00 -24.93
N THR A 47 38.71 12.88 -25.65
CA THR A 47 39.92 12.54 -26.43
C THR A 47 41.21 12.59 -25.61
N TRP A 48 41.15 13.08 -24.37
CA TRP A 48 42.31 13.19 -23.47
C TRP A 48 42.60 11.88 -22.73
N SER A 49 43.73 11.84 -22.02
CA SER A 49 44.21 10.67 -21.32
C SER A 49 43.44 10.35 -20.03
N GLY A 50 42.78 11.37 -19.45
CA GLY A 50 42.16 11.32 -18.12
C GLY A 50 43.07 11.77 -16.98
N ALA A 51 44.07 12.61 -17.27
CA ALA A 51 44.94 13.20 -16.26
C ALA A 51 44.17 14.12 -15.30
N ALA A 52 44.67 14.28 -14.07
CA ALA A 52 44.02 15.09 -13.02
C ALA A 52 43.92 16.58 -13.38
N GLU A 53 44.97 17.11 -14.00
CA GLU A 53 45.09 18.51 -14.39
C GLU A 53 45.36 18.60 -15.88
N ARG A 54 44.96 19.73 -16.49
CA ARG A 54 45.32 20.02 -17.88
C ARG A 54 46.83 20.25 -17.97
N ASN A 55 47.46 19.73 -19.03
CA ASN A 55 48.85 20.08 -19.31
C ASN A 55 48.97 21.55 -19.75
N ALA A 56 50.20 22.08 -19.73
CA ALA A 56 50.47 23.48 -20.08
C ALA A 56 50.04 23.83 -21.51
N GLU A 57 50.05 22.85 -22.41
CA GLU A 57 49.68 22.99 -23.81
C GLU A 57 48.15 22.92 -24.05
N GLY A 58 47.36 22.56 -23.03
CA GLY A 58 45.91 22.36 -23.15
C GLY A 58 45.50 21.22 -24.08
N SER A 59 46.40 20.28 -24.35
CA SER A 59 46.22 19.14 -25.26
C SER A 59 45.90 17.83 -24.55
N ASP A 60 46.01 17.80 -23.21
CA ASP A 60 45.68 16.66 -22.37
C ASP A 60 45.13 17.12 -21.01
N GLY A 61 44.37 16.27 -20.30
CA GLY A 61 43.70 16.60 -19.05
C GLY A 61 42.60 15.59 -18.68
N PRO A 62 41.60 16.00 -17.87
CA PRO A 62 40.50 15.14 -17.46
C PRO A 62 39.54 14.84 -18.63
N LEU A 63 38.93 13.66 -18.61
CA LEU A 63 37.86 13.28 -19.54
C LEU A 63 36.60 14.12 -19.28
N ALA A 64 35.72 14.22 -20.27
CA ALA A 64 34.50 15.02 -20.15
C ALA A 64 33.33 14.23 -19.56
N THR A 65 33.24 12.93 -19.86
CA THR A 65 32.03 12.13 -19.56
C THR A 65 32.33 10.78 -18.91
N LEU A 66 31.30 10.23 -18.25
CA LEU A 66 31.33 8.85 -17.73
C LEU A 66 31.55 7.83 -18.86
N ALA A 67 30.95 8.06 -20.04
CA ALA A 67 31.15 7.24 -21.23
C ALA A 67 32.59 7.32 -21.75
N GLY A 68 33.18 8.52 -21.78
CA GLY A 68 34.58 8.72 -22.13
C GLY A 68 35.53 7.98 -21.18
N ALA A 69 35.25 7.97 -19.88
CA ALA A 69 36.00 7.17 -18.91
C ALA A 69 35.90 5.67 -19.17
N ARG A 70 34.69 5.15 -19.42
CA ARG A 70 34.48 3.75 -19.83
C ARG A 70 35.29 3.43 -21.09
N ASP A 71 35.19 4.25 -22.13
CA ASP A 71 35.85 4.02 -23.41
C ASP A 71 37.38 4.13 -23.30
N ARG A 72 37.87 5.02 -22.44
CA ARG A 72 39.30 5.08 -22.08
C ARG A 72 39.77 3.79 -21.41
N ILE A 73 38.97 3.23 -20.49
CA ILE A 73 39.30 1.96 -19.83
C ILE A 73 39.32 0.81 -20.83
N ARG A 74 38.37 0.76 -21.77
CA ARG A 74 38.38 -0.22 -22.88
C ARG A 74 39.68 -0.14 -23.67
N ALA A 75 40.16 1.07 -23.98
CA ALA A 75 41.42 1.29 -24.69
C ALA A 75 42.68 0.93 -23.88
N LEU A 76 42.60 0.89 -22.54
CA LEU A 76 43.71 0.49 -21.67
C LEU A 76 43.85 -1.04 -21.52
N ARG A 77 42.86 -1.82 -21.96
CA ARG A 77 42.91 -3.28 -21.89
C ARG A 77 43.89 -3.86 -22.91
N ALA A 78 44.57 -4.94 -22.53
CA ALA A 78 45.33 -5.79 -23.43
C ALA A 78 44.60 -7.12 -23.63
N GLY A 79 43.82 -7.23 -24.71
CA GLY A 79 42.80 -8.28 -24.83
C GLY A 79 41.64 -8.01 -23.86
N ASP A 80 41.17 -9.03 -23.13
CA ASP A 80 40.05 -8.88 -22.17
C ASP A 80 40.49 -8.43 -20.77
N LYS A 81 41.79 -8.22 -20.53
CA LYS A 81 42.33 -8.00 -19.18
C LYS A 81 42.86 -6.59 -18.97
N LEU A 82 42.57 -6.05 -17.79
CA LEU A 82 43.26 -4.90 -17.22
C LEU A 82 44.61 -5.32 -16.65
N SER A 83 45.57 -4.40 -16.61
CA SER A 83 46.87 -4.60 -15.97
C SER A 83 46.90 -4.14 -14.51
N ALA A 84 45.89 -3.39 -14.08
CA ALA A 84 45.78 -2.75 -12.78
C ALA A 84 44.30 -2.49 -12.44
N PRO A 85 43.93 -2.40 -11.14
CA PRO A 85 42.63 -1.87 -10.75
C PRO A 85 42.48 -0.43 -11.25
N VAL A 86 41.24 0.00 -11.54
CA VAL A 86 40.97 1.33 -12.07
C VAL A 86 40.07 2.12 -11.12
N ARG A 87 40.45 3.38 -10.87
CA ARG A 87 39.58 4.39 -10.25
C ARG A 87 39.30 5.50 -11.25
N VAL A 88 38.05 5.91 -11.32
CA VAL A 88 37.58 7.05 -12.10
C VAL A 88 37.02 8.06 -11.11
N ILE A 89 37.67 9.22 -10.99
CA ILE A 89 37.32 10.28 -10.06
C ILE A 89 36.55 11.36 -10.82
N LEU A 90 35.25 11.51 -10.50
CA LEU A 90 34.36 12.50 -11.10
C LEU A 90 34.35 13.78 -10.25
N ARG A 91 34.73 14.90 -10.85
CA ARG A 91 34.61 16.24 -10.24
C ARG A 91 33.14 16.66 -10.18
N GLY A 92 32.82 17.56 -9.26
CA GLY A 92 31.48 18.12 -9.09
C GLY A 92 31.02 18.87 -10.33
N GLY A 93 29.72 18.75 -10.63
CA GLY A 93 29.08 19.36 -11.79
C GLY A 93 28.09 18.41 -12.48
N SER A 94 27.42 18.94 -13.50
CA SER A 94 26.39 18.22 -14.26
C SER A 94 26.97 17.62 -15.54
N TYR A 95 26.81 16.31 -15.70
CA TYR A 95 27.19 15.53 -16.87
C TYR A 95 25.91 15.17 -17.63
N HIS A 96 25.57 15.98 -18.63
CA HIS A 96 24.31 15.83 -19.35
C HIS A 96 24.31 14.59 -20.24
N VAL A 97 23.25 13.80 -20.16
CA VAL A 97 23.02 12.62 -21.00
C VAL A 97 21.63 12.68 -21.63
N THR A 98 21.52 12.27 -22.88
CA THR A 98 20.22 12.12 -23.57
C THR A 98 19.82 10.66 -23.72
N GLU A 99 20.78 9.75 -23.54
CA GLU A 99 20.65 8.29 -23.60
C GLU A 99 21.47 7.70 -22.45
N PRO A 100 21.14 6.49 -21.96
CA PRO A 100 21.87 5.90 -20.83
C PRO A 100 23.34 5.64 -21.16
N VAL A 101 24.20 5.77 -20.15
CA VAL A 101 25.58 5.27 -20.23
C VAL A 101 25.54 3.75 -20.03
N VAL A 102 25.90 3.00 -21.08
CA VAL A 102 25.80 1.52 -21.09
C VAL A 102 27.14 0.85 -20.74
N PHE A 103 27.13 -0.12 -19.85
CA PHE A 103 28.28 -0.96 -19.51
C PHE A 103 28.01 -2.39 -19.96
N GLY A 104 28.78 -2.90 -20.92
CA GLY A 104 28.67 -4.27 -21.44
C GLY A 104 29.67 -5.23 -20.79
N PRO A 105 29.66 -6.53 -21.14
CA PRO A 105 30.58 -7.51 -20.54
C PRO A 105 32.07 -7.16 -20.70
N GLU A 106 32.43 -6.46 -21.78
CA GLU A 106 33.77 -5.92 -22.03
C GLU A 106 34.23 -4.87 -21.00
N ASP A 107 33.30 -4.32 -20.22
CA ASP A 107 33.59 -3.34 -19.17
C ASP A 107 33.89 -3.99 -17.81
N SER A 108 33.75 -5.32 -17.69
CA SER A 108 33.93 -6.03 -16.42
C SER A 108 35.31 -5.82 -15.78
N GLY A 109 35.32 -5.55 -14.49
CA GLY A 109 36.50 -5.72 -13.65
C GLY A 109 36.73 -7.19 -13.30
N ALA A 110 37.65 -7.43 -12.37
CA ALA A 110 37.84 -8.72 -11.72
C ALA A 110 38.00 -8.51 -10.21
N LYS A 111 37.92 -9.59 -9.43
CA LYS A 111 38.05 -9.54 -7.96
C LYS A 111 39.33 -8.83 -7.50
N ASP A 112 40.42 -9.06 -8.20
CA ASP A 112 41.74 -8.47 -7.97
C ASP A 112 42.01 -7.19 -8.79
N LEU A 113 41.17 -6.93 -9.80
CA LEU A 113 41.27 -5.77 -10.70
C LEU A 113 39.90 -5.07 -10.86
N PRO A 114 39.29 -4.57 -9.77
CA PRO A 114 37.98 -3.92 -9.84
C PRO A 114 38.07 -2.57 -10.55
N ILE A 115 36.92 -2.09 -11.02
CA ILE A 115 36.76 -0.75 -11.60
C ILE A 115 35.77 0.03 -10.74
N ARG A 116 36.21 1.20 -10.25
CA ARG A 116 35.40 2.07 -9.39
C ARG A 116 35.24 3.45 -10.01
N TYR A 117 34.00 3.85 -10.25
CA TYR A 117 33.59 5.20 -10.59
C TYR A 117 33.14 5.89 -9.32
N GLU A 118 33.76 7.01 -8.95
CA GLU A 118 33.46 7.66 -7.69
C GLU A 118 33.54 9.18 -7.77
N ALA A 119 32.73 9.83 -6.94
CA ALA A 119 32.84 11.26 -6.72
C ALA A 119 34.20 11.64 -6.13
N ALA A 120 34.73 12.78 -6.56
CA ALA A 120 35.83 13.42 -5.87
C ALA A 120 35.43 13.76 -4.41
N PRO A 121 36.36 13.70 -3.45
CA PRO A 121 36.03 13.92 -2.03
C PRO A 121 35.30 15.25 -1.79
N GLY A 122 34.10 15.19 -1.19
CA GLY A 122 33.28 16.36 -0.88
C GLY A 122 32.56 16.99 -2.08
N GLU A 123 32.70 16.42 -3.28
CA GLU A 123 32.04 16.90 -4.50
C GLU A 123 30.83 16.02 -4.84
N GLN A 124 29.89 16.57 -5.60
CA GLN A 124 28.60 15.93 -5.90
C GLN A 124 28.37 15.91 -7.42
N PRO A 125 28.99 14.97 -8.16
CA PRO A 125 28.77 14.83 -9.60
C PRO A 125 27.34 14.33 -9.90
N VAL A 126 26.69 14.93 -10.90
CA VAL A 126 25.33 14.60 -11.31
C VAL A 126 25.33 14.08 -12.75
N ILE A 127 24.91 12.84 -12.96
CA ILE A 127 24.49 12.35 -14.28
C ILE A 127 23.08 12.90 -14.53
N HIS A 128 22.98 13.85 -15.45
CA HIS A 128 21.83 14.73 -15.60
C HIS A 128 21.07 14.42 -16.90
N GLY A 129 19.91 13.76 -16.80
CA GLY A 129 19.09 13.39 -17.96
C GLY A 129 18.15 14.49 -18.45
N GLY A 130 18.13 15.64 -17.79
CA GLY A 130 17.25 16.77 -18.11
C GLY A 130 17.90 17.90 -18.91
N ARG A 131 17.03 18.78 -19.41
CA ARG A 131 17.34 20.05 -20.08
C ARG A 131 16.74 21.20 -19.29
N LEU A 132 17.52 22.28 -19.14
CA LEU A 132 17.02 23.54 -18.61
C LEU A 132 16.07 24.23 -19.58
N ILE A 133 14.90 24.60 -19.09
CA ILE A 133 13.94 25.43 -19.80
C ILE A 133 14.26 26.90 -19.55
N SER A 134 14.38 27.66 -20.63
CA SER A 134 14.75 29.08 -20.60
C SER A 134 13.83 29.88 -21.54
N GLY A 135 14.02 31.20 -21.61
CA GLY A 135 13.19 32.06 -22.46
C GLY A 135 11.80 32.33 -21.88
N TRP A 136 11.65 32.18 -20.56
CA TRP A 136 10.41 32.45 -19.84
C TRP A 136 9.97 33.90 -20.01
N ARG A 137 8.68 34.09 -20.33
CA ARG A 137 8.00 35.38 -20.31
C ARG A 137 6.73 35.29 -19.47
N GLN A 138 6.38 36.38 -18.79
CA GLN A 138 5.20 36.43 -17.97
C GLN A 138 3.97 36.83 -18.81
N GLU A 139 2.88 36.06 -18.70
CA GLU A 139 1.59 36.32 -19.32
C GLU A 139 0.49 36.22 -18.24
N GLY A 140 0.10 37.36 -17.67
CA GLY A 140 -0.81 37.40 -16.54
C GLY A 140 -0.20 36.77 -15.29
N ASN A 141 -0.89 35.78 -14.72
CA ASN A 141 -0.42 34.95 -13.59
C ASN A 141 0.42 33.73 -14.04
N LEU A 142 0.55 33.50 -15.34
CA LEU A 142 1.31 32.40 -15.90
C LEU A 142 2.69 32.86 -16.38
N TRP A 143 3.61 31.91 -16.42
CA TRP A 143 4.86 32.01 -17.14
C TRP A 143 4.85 31.03 -18.30
N VAL A 144 5.39 31.48 -19.44
CA VAL A 144 5.37 30.69 -20.66
C VAL A 144 6.73 30.63 -21.34
N ALA A 145 7.04 29.50 -21.96
CA ALA A 145 8.25 29.27 -22.73
C ALA A 145 7.92 28.56 -24.06
N ASP A 146 8.55 29.01 -25.15
CA ASP A 146 8.44 28.36 -26.46
C ASP A 146 9.52 27.28 -26.61
N ILE A 147 9.10 26.05 -26.87
CA ILE A 147 9.99 24.88 -27.05
C ILE A 147 9.83 24.37 -28.49
N SER A 148 10.73 24.81 -29.38
CA SER A 148 10.68 24.45 -30.81
C SER A 148 10.70 22.94 -31.05
N ASP A 149 11.49 22.19 -30.28
CA ASP A 149 11.59 20.73 -30.43
C ASP A 149 10.26 20.03 -30.13
N VAL A 150 9.43 20.59 -29.24
CA VAL A 150 8.07 20.07 -28.99
C VAL A 150 7.16 20.37 -30.17
N ARG A 151 7.14 21.62 -30.65
CA ARG A 151 6.37 22.02 -31.84
C ARG A 151 6.73 21.21 -33.08
N GLU A 152 8.00 20.83 -33.21
CA GLU A 152 8.52 20.02 -34.32
C GLU A 152 8.33 18.51 -34.12
N GLY A 153 7.76 18.09 -32.99
CA GLY A 153 7.50 16.67 -32.67
C GLY A 153 8.76 15.85 -32.34
N LYS A 154 9.88 16.52 -32.03
CA LYS A 154 11.17 15.88 -31.69
C LYS A 154 11.30 15.56 -30.20
N TRP A 155 10.53 16.24 -29.35
CA TRP A 155 10.59 16.07 -27.90
C TRP A 155 9.19 16.23 -27.29
N TYR A 156 8.92 15.47 -26.24
CA TYR A 156 7.73 15.59 -25.42
C TYR A 156 8.07 15.01 -24.04
N PHE A 157 7.54 15.60 -22.98
CA PHE A 157 7.79 15.20 -21.61
C PHE A 157 6.53 15.34 -20.76
N GLU A 158 6.43 14.50 -19.73
CA GLU A 158 5.31 14.45 -18.78
C GLU A 158 5.75 14.69 -17.33
N SER A 159 7.03 14.99 -17.11
CA SER A 159 7.54 15.43 -15.81
C SER A 159 8.24 16.78 -15.94
N PHE A 160 8.11 17.61 -14.90
CA PHE A 160 8.68 18.95 -14.87
C PHE A 160 9.07 19.30 -13.43
N TRP A 161 10.22 19.94 -13.26
CA TRP A 161 10.72 20.38 -11.96
C TRP A 161 11.08 21.85 -12.00
N VAL A 162 10.85 22.55 -10.89
CA VAL A 162 11.29 23.93 -10.70
C VAL A 162 11.98 24.03 -9.35
N ASN A 163 13.24 24.44 -9.34
CA ASN A 163 14.11 24.50 -8.15
C ASN A 163 14.24 23.16 -7.41
N GLY A 164 14.28 22.06 -8.15
CA GLY A 164 14.39 20.70 -7.60
C GLY A 164 13.06 20.09 -7.15
N GLU A 165 11.96 20.84 -7.15
CA GLU A 165 10.64 20.34 -6.74
C GLU A 165 9.80 19.93 -7.96
N ARG A 166 9.19 18.74 -7.91
CA ARG A 166 8.32 18.22 -8.97
C ARG A 166 7.04 19.05 -9.07
N ARG A 167 6.59 19.32 -10.30
CA ARG A 167 5.37 20.07 -10.59
C ARG A 167 4.27 19.19 -11.13
N GLN A 168 3.05 19.49 -10.69
CA GLN A 168 1.84 18.76 -11.04
C GLN A 168 1.39 19.15 -12.44
N PRO A 169 1.22 18.21 -13.39
CA PRO A 169 0.48 18.51 -14.61
C PRO A 169 -0.92 19.04 -14.26
N ALA A 170 -1.34 20.12 -14.90
CA ALA A 170 -2.63 20.77 -14.67
C ALA A 170 -3.76 19.73 -14.68
N ARG A 171 -4.57 19.68 -13.61
CA ARG A 171 -5.52 18.58 -13.41
C ARG A 171 -6.88 18.99 -12.90
N THR A 172 -7.88 18.17 -13.19
CA THR A 172 -9.23 18.32 -12.64
C THR A 172 -9.80 16.97 -12.18
N PRO A 173 -10.43 16.90 -10.99
CA PRO A 173 -10.51 17.96 -9.99
C PRO A 173 -9.13 18.32 -9.43
N ASN A 174 -9.06 19.53 -8.90
CA ASN A 174 -7.89 19.97 -8.16
C ASN A 174 -7.75 19.16 -6.87
N PRO A 175 -6.53 18.80 -6.48
CA PRO A 175 -6.30 18.23 -5.16
C PRO A 175 -6.58 19.28 -4.08
N ALA A 176 -7.17 18.86 -2.95
CA ALA A 176 -7.41 19.73 -1.80
C ALA A 176 -6.10 20.18 -1.14
N HIS A 177 -5.06 19.35 -1.24
CA HIS A 177 -3.71 19.62 -0.76
C HIS A 177 -2.79 19.96 -1.94
N ALA A 178 -2.03 21.05 -1.82
CA ALA A 178 -1.12 21.54 -2.89
C ALA A 178 -0.06 20.50 -3.32
N TRP A 179 0.16 19.46 -2.50
CA TRP A 179 1.10 18.37 -2.76
C TRP A 179 0.42 17.03 -3.09
N GLY A 180 -0.91 16.99 -3.25
CA GLY A 180 -1.66 15.94 -3.94
C GLY A 180 -1.65 14.51 -3.35
N ASP A 181 -1.06 14.31 -2.17
CA ASP A 181 -0.82 12.96 -1.64
C ASP A 181 -1.89 12.43 -0.71
N GLU A 182 -2.70 13.28 -0.10
CA GLU A 182 -3.86 12.86 0.69
C GLU A 182 -5.13 13.14 -0.11
N PRO A 183 -5.70 12.14 -0.82
CA PRO A 183 -6.86 12.38 -1.64
C PRO A 183 -8.07 12.63 -0.74
N ALA A 184 -8.61 13.84 -0.80
CA ALA A 184 -9.98 14.07 -0.36
C ALA A 184 -10.95 13.48 -1.41
N GLU A 185 -12.19 13.20 -0.99
CA GLU A 185 -13.23 12.74 -1.92
C GLU A 185 -13.48 13.75 -3.05
N SER A 186 -13.23 15.04 -2.80
CA SER A 186 -13.30 16.13 -3.78
C SER A 186 -12.21 16.09 -4.85
N ASP A 187 -11.13 15.34 -4.63
CA ASP A 187 -9.94 15.37 -5.48
C ASP A 187 -10.07 14.45 -6.69
N THR A 188 -11.15 13.66 -6.73
CA THR A 188 -11.43 12.69 -7.78
C THR A 188 -12.89 12.73 -8.19
N PHE A 189 -13.13 12.56 -9.49
CA PHE A 189 -14.43 12.16 -9.99
C PHE A 189 -14.69 10.68 -9.68
N HIS A 190 -15.95 10.27 -9.84
CA HIS A 190 -16.38 8.88 -9.65
C HIS A 190 -17.08 8.40 -10.92
N ILE A 191 -16.75 7.19 -11.38
CA ILE A 191 -17.41 6.59 -12.54
C ILE A 191 -18.92 6.48 -12.26
N ALA A 192 -19.73 7.10 -13.12
CA ALA A 192 -21.18 7.17 -12.94
C ALA A 192 -21.87 5.84 -13.27
N ASP A 193 -21.43 5.15 -14.31
CA ASP A 193 -21.96 3.84 -14.70
C ASP A 193 -20.95 3.05 -15.54
N TYR A 194 -20.97 1.73 -15.40
CA TYR A 194 -20.03 0.82 -16.05
C TYR A 194 -20.66 0.25 -17.32
N LEU A 195 -20.04 0.54 -18.46
CA LEU A 195 -20.44 -0.04 -19.73
C LEU A 195 -20.01 -1.50 -19.80
N LYS A 196 -20.77 -2.29 -20.53
CA LYS A 196 -20.46 -3.69 -20.78
C LYS A 196 -20.21 -3.96 -22.26
N GLU A 197 -19.46 -5.01 -22.53
CA GLU A 197 -19.11 -5.49 -23.86
C GLU A 197 -19.11 -7.02 -23.89
N ASN A 198 -19.25 -7.60 -25.08
CA ASN A 198 -19.15 -9.04 -25.21
C ASN A 198 -17.67 -9.44 -25.26
N ASP A 199 -17.28 -10.31 -24.36
CA ASP A 199 -15.98 -10.97 -24.37
C ASP A 199 -15.81 -11.72 -25.70
N PRO A 200 -14.77 -11.40 -26.49
CA PRO A 200 -14.63 -11.94 -27.84
C PRO A 200 -14.36 -13.45 -27.86
N ASP A 201 -13.82 -14.02 -26.77
CA ASP A 201 -13.45 -15.43 -26.68
C ASP A 201 -14.61 -16.30 -26.17
N THR A 202 -15.40 -15.76 -25.24
CA THR A 202 -16.46 -16.50 -24.54
C THR A 202 -17.87 -16.07 -24.91
N GLY A 203 -18.04 -14.92 -25.57
CA GLY A 203 -19.32 -14.30 -25.91
C GLY A 203 -20.11 -13.80 -24.69
N LYS A 204 -19.53 -13.85 -23.48
CA LYS A 204 -20.18 -13.38 -22.26
C LYS A 204 -20.10 -11.87 -22.13
N GLU A 205 -21.16 -11.28 -21.60
CA GLU A 205 -21.16 -9.87 -21.28
C GLU A 205 -20.24 -9.60 -20.07
N ILE A 206 -19.23 -8.76 -20.26
CA ILE A 206 -18.21 -8.37 -19.28
C ILE A 206 -18.18 -6.84 -19.15
N PRO A 207 -17.77 -6.28 -18.01
CA PRO A 207 -17.55 -4.83 -17.93
C PRO A 207 -16.44 -4.39 -18.90
N SER A 208 -16.55 -3.19 -19.44
CA SER A 208 -15.61 -2.71 -20.46
C SER A 208 -14.22 -2.43 -19.88
N LYS A 209 -13.20 -2.63 -20.72
CA LYS A 209 -11.82 -2.20 -20.42
C LYS A 209 -11.45 -0.87 -21.08
N THR A 210 -12.31 -0.31 -21.93
CA THR A 210 -11.94 0.81 -22.81
C THR A 210 -12.85 2.02 -22.67
N ARG A 211 -13.99 1.90 -21.99
CA ARG A 211 -14.95 2.99 -21.85
C ARG A 211 -15.82 2.87 -20.62
N PHE A 212 -16.25 4.00 -20.08
CA PHE A 212 -17.22 4.09 -19.00
C PHE A 212 -18.12 5.32 -19.17
N LYS A 213 -19.20 5.40 -18.39
CA LYS A 213 -20.01 6.62 -18.32
C LYS A 213 -19.51 7.53 -17.20
N TYR A 214 -19.28 8.79 -17.54
CA TYR A 214 -18.89 9.84 -16.58
C TYR A 214 -20.12 10.61 -16.07
N ALA A 215 -20.00 11.31 -14.94
CA ALA A 215 -21.07 12.15 -14.44
C ALA A 215 -21.17 13.46 -15.24
N GLU A 216 -22.26 14.20 -15.08
CA GLU A 216 -22.36 15.52 -15.73
C GLU A 216 -21.22 16.43 -15.27
N ASP A 217 -20.65 17.20 -16.20
CA ASP A 217 -19.52 18.13 -16.01
C ASP A 217 -18.13 17.55 -15.68
N ASP A 218 -17.98 16.24 -15.43
CA ASP A 218 -16.66 15.65 -15.14
C ASP A 218 -15.68 15.79 -16.32
N LEU A 219 -16.16 15.52 -17.54
CA LEU A 219 -15.38 15.57 -18.78
C LEU A 219 -16.04 16.53 -19.77
N LYS A 220 -15.22 17.34 -20.45
CA LYS A 220 -15.68 18.39 -21.38
C LYS A 220 -14.89 18.30 -22.69
N PRO A 221 -15.42 18.82 -23.81
CA PRO A 221 -14.70 18.89 -25.08
C PRO A 221 -13.62 19.99 -25.04
N TRP A 222 -12.58 19.79 -24.23
CA TRP A 222 -11.45 20.71 -24.10
C TRP A 222 -10.70 20.88 -25.43
N ALA A 223 -10.01 22.02 -25.59
CA ALA A 223 -9.38 22.39 -26.86
C ALA A 223 -8.31 21.40 -27.38
N ASN A 224 -7.71 20.60 -26.49
CA ASN A 224 -6.66 19.64 -26.81
C ASN A 224 -6.89 18.27 -26.14
N LEU A 225 -8.10 17.75 -26.31
CA LEU A 225 -8.58 16.54 -25.66
C LEU A 225 -7.69 15.30 -25.90
N GLU A 226 -7.00 15.20 -27.04
CA GLU A 226 -6.12 14.05 -27.34
C GLU A 226 -4.86 13.97 -26.46
N ASP A 227 -4.45 15.09 -25.85
CA ASP A 227 -3.30 15.16 -24.94
C ASP A 227 -3.71 14.98 -23.47
N ALA A 228 -5.01 15.01 -23.17
CA ALA A 228 -5.53 14.77 -21.83
C ALA A 228 -5.24 13.32 -21.41
N ALA A 229 -4.81 13.15 -20.16
CA ALA A 229 -4.52 11.86 -19.56
C ALA A 229 -5.51 11.57 -18.43
N VAL A 230 -6.32 10.52 -18.57
CA VAL A 230 -7.27 10.08 -17.53
C VAL A 230 -6.61 9.01 -16.68
N LEU A 231 -6.41 9.28 -15.39
CA LEU A 231 -5.94 8.30 -14.42
C LEU A 231 -7.13 7.68 -13.69
N VAL A 232 -7.26 6.35 -13.72
CA VAL A 232 -8.34 5.59 -13.10
C VAL A 232 -7.77 4.67 -12.02
N TYR A 233 -8.42 4.61 -10.86
CA TYR A 233 -8.03 3.77 -9.73
C TYR A 233 -8.68 2.37 -9.79
N HIS A 234 -7.86 1.33 -9.62
CA HIS A 234 -8.24 -0.09 -9.65
C HIS A 234 -7.75 -0.82 -8.39
N SER A 235 -8.36 -0.54 -7.24
CA SER A 235 -8.00 -1.14 -5.95
C SER A 235 -6.53 -0.92 -5.56
N TRP A 236 -5.60 -1.79 -5.98
CA TRP A 236 -4.16 -1.74 -5.71
C TRP A 236 -3.32 -1.16 -6.87
N GLU A 237 -3.93 -0.84 -8.00
CA GLU A 237 -3.22 -0.32 -9.18
C GLU A 237 -3.97 0.86 -9.80
N THR A 238 -3.31 1.57 -10.71
CA THR A 238 -3.92 2.62 -11.53
C THR A 238 -3.69 2.36 -13.01
N SER A 239 -4.61 2.83 -13.85
CA SER A 239 -4.39 2.90 -15.29
C SER A 239 -4.40 4.35 -15.75
N ARG A 240 -3.59 4.68 -16.76
CA ARG A 240 -3.50 5.99 -17.39
C ARG A 240 -3.91 5.87 -18.84
N HIS A 241 -4.89 6.64 -19.28
CA HIS A 241 -5.48 6.53 -20.61
C HIS A 241 -5.44 7.85 -21.37
N ARG A 242 -5.26 7.76 -22.69
CA ARG A 242 -5.55 8.85 -23.62
C ARG A 242 -6.99 8.74 -24.11
N ILE A 243 -7.66 9.87 -24.26
CA ILE A 243 -9.05 9.91 -24.76
C ILE A 243 -9.04 9.72 -26.27
N LYS A 244 -9.79 8.72 -26.74
CA LYS A 244 -10.04 8.44 -28.16
C LYS A 244 -11.29 9.17 -28.65
N ASN A 245 -12.36 9.14 -27.85
CA ASN A 245 -13.62 9.77 -28.19
C ASN A 245 -14.37 10.20 -26.92
N LEU A 246 -15.10 11.31 -27.00
CA LEU A 246 -16.00 11.80 -25.97
C LEU A 246 -17.39 11.96 -26.56
N ASP A 247 -18.33 11.14 -26.11
CA ASP A 247 -19.75 11.23 -26.47
C ASP A 247 -20.49 11.97 -25.35
N GLU A 248 -20.69 13.27 -25.53
CA GLU A 248 -21.38 14.14 -24.56
C GLU A 248 -22.85 13.78 -24.39
N ALA A 249 -23.52 13.34 -25.46
CA ALA A 249 -24.94 13.04 -25.43
C ALA A 249 -25.25 11.83 -24.53
N ASN A 250 -24.37 10.83 -24.55
CA ASN A 250 -24.50 9.62 -23.73
C ASN A 250 -23.61 9.63 -22.48
N ARG A 251 -22.79 10.69 -22.29
CA ARG A 251 -21.75 10.82 -21.26
C ARG A 251 -20.79 9.64 -21.25
N ILE A 252 -20.28 9.25 -22.41
CA ILE A 252 -19.32 8.14 -22.54
C ILE A 252 -17.94 8.67 -22.92
N VAL A 253 -16.92 8.25 -22.18
CA VAL A 253 -15.52 8.40 -22.58
C VAL A 253 -15.00 7.08 -23.10
N GLU A 254 -14.31 7.10 -24.25
CA GLU A 254 -13.63 5.95 -24.84
C GLU A 254 -12.13 6.23 -24.91
N PHE A 255 -11.32 5.24 -24.55
CA PHE A 255 -9.87 5.32 -24.48
C PHE A 255 -9.18 4.67 -25.70
N THR A 256 -7.95 5.08 -25.94
CA THR A 256 -7.12 4.56 -27.05
C THR A 256 -6.64 3.12 -26.85
N GLY A 257 -6.58 2.65 -25.60
CA GLY A 257 -6.20 1.29 -25.25
C GLY A 257 -6.89 0.78 -23.98
N PRO A 258 -6.94 -0.55 -23.80
CA PRO A 258 -7.65 -1.17 -22.69
C PRO A 258 -6.87 -1.06 -21.37
N ALA A 259 -7.61 -0.95 -20.26
CA ALA A 259 -7.06 -1.25 -18.93
C ALA A 259 -6.81 -2.76 -18.77
N VAL A 260 -5.86 -3.14 -17.93
CA VAL A 260 -5.64 -4.56 -17.57
C VAL A 260 -6.86 -5.09 -16.82
N TRP A 261 -7.32 -4.34 -15.82
CA TRP A 261 -8.54 -4.63 -15.06
C TRP A 261 -9.77 -3.99 -15.72
N HIS A 262 -10.90 -4.69 -15.70
CA HIS A 262 -12.15 -4.12 -16.20
C HIS A 262 -12.63 -2.98 -15.29
N PHE A 263 -13.29 -1.97 -15.86
CA PHE A 263 -13.94 -0.97 -15.04
C PHE A 263 -15.09 -1.60 -14.24
N GLY A 264 -15.10 -1.38 -12.93
CA GLY A 264 -16.07 -1.93 -11.99
C GLY A 264 -15.82 -3.39 -11.58
N TYR A 265 -14.68 -3.99 -11.94
CA TYR A 265 -14.40 -5.42 -11.72
C TYR A 265 -14.60 -5.90 -10.28
N TRP A 266 -14.14 -5.12 -9.29
CA TRP A 266 -14.21 -5.49 -7.87
C TRP A 266 -15.51 -5.03 -7.16
N GLY A 267 -16.36 -4.24 -7.83
CA GLY A 267 -17.64 -3.76 -7.29
C GLY A 267 -17.53 -2.93 -6.00
N GLY A 268 -18.64 -2.78 -5.28
CA GLY A 268 -18.70 -2.20 -3.93
C GLY A 268 -18.73 -0.66 -3.88
N THR A 269 -17.80 0.00 -4.54
CA THR A 269 -17.73 1.48 -4.60
C THR A 269 -17.46 1.98 -6.02
N PRO A 270 -18.04 3.11 -6.43
CA PRO A 270 -17.69 3.74 -7.71
C PRO A 270 -16.17 3.99 -7.80
N GLN A 271 -15.55 3.57 -8.91
CA GLN A 271 -14.12 3.78 -9.13
C GLN A 271 -13.84 5.28 -9.27
N ARG A 272 -12.72 5.69 -8.68
CA ARG A 272 -12.24 7.08 -8.74
C ARG A 272 -11.41 7.31 -9.98
N TYR A 273 -11.47 8.52 -10.52
CA TYR A 273 -10.56 8.98 -11.57
C TYR A 273 -10.35 10.49 -11.52
N TYR A 274 -9.33 10.96 -12.21
CA TYR A 274 -9.12 12.38 -12.48
C TYR A 274 -8.45 12.55 -13.85
N VAL A 275 -8.39 13.78 -14.35
CA VAL A 275 -7.79 14.08 -15.66
C VAL A 275 -6.66 15.08 -15.52
N GLU A 276 -5.54 14.83 -16.19
CA GLU A 276 -4.35 15.67 -16.23
C GLU A 276 -4.07 16.20 -17.63
N ASN A 277 -3.17 17.19 -17.68
CA ASN A 277 -2.61 17.78 -18.88
C ASN A 277 -3.67 18.48 -19.74
N ILE A 278 -4.49 19.31 -19.08
CA ILE A 278 -5.52 20.14 -19.70
C ILE A 278 -5.24 21.61 -19.37
N PHE A 279 -5.22 22.48 -20.38
CA PHE A 279 -4.96 23.90 -20.18
C PHE A 279 -6.05 24.58 -19.35
N GLU A 280 -7.30 24.23 -19.58
CA GLU A 280 -8.47 24.77 -18.88
C GLU A 280 -8.50 24.40 -17.40
N ALA A 281 -7.70 23.43 -16.97
CA ALA A 281 -7.50 23.05 -15.57
C ALA A 281 -6.25 23.69 -14.94
N LEU A 282 -5.48 24.51 -15.68
CA LEU A 282 -4.31 25.21 -15.15
C LEU A 282 -4.75 26.41 -14.30
N ASP A 283 -5.07 26.15 -13.04
CA ASP A 283 -5.69 27.14 -12.15
C ASP A 283 -5.14 27.17 -10.71
N GLN A 284 -4.20 26.27 -10.37
CA GLN A 284 -3.51 26.29 -9.07
C GLN A 284 -2.01 26.56 -9.18
N PRO A 285 -1.40 27.20 -8.15
CA PRO A 285 0.05 27.33 -8.06
C PRO A 285 0.74 25.96 -8.09
N GLY A 286 1.85 25.88 -8.82
CA GLY A 286 2.62 24.65 -9.01
C GLY A 286 2.16 23.82 -10.20
N GLU A 287 1.04 24.15 -10.84
CA GLU A 287 0.57 23.46 -12.03
C GLU A 287 1.27 23.91 -13.32
N TRP A 288 1.42 22.98 -14.27
CA TRP A 288 1.96 23.26 -15.60
C TRP A 288 1.18 22.52 -16.70
N TYR A 289 1.26 23.05 -17.92
CA TYR A 289 0.66 22.45 -19.11
C TYR A 289 1.59 22.61 -20.31
N LEU A 290 1.87 21.52 -21.02
CA LEU A 290 2.63 21.56 -22.28
C LEU A 290 1.70 21.32 -23.46
N ASN A 291 1.51 22.36 -24.28
CA ASN A 291 0.77 22.22 -25.52
C ASN A 291 1.65 21.53 -26.57
N ARG A 292 1.40 20.25 -26.85
CA ARG A 292 2.20 19.47 -27.80
C ARG A 292 2.13 20.00 -29.23
N LYS A 293 1.00 20.59 -29.64
CA LYS A 293 0.80 21.11 -31.00
C LYS A 293 1.57 22.41 -31.25
N THR A 294 1.58 23.32 -30.27
CA THR A 294 2.22 24.63 -30.42
C THR A 294 3.65 24.68 -29.88
N GLY A 295 4.01 23.74 -29.02
CA GLY A 295 5.29 23.71 -28.31
C GLY A 295 5.39 24.74 -27.19
N VAL A 296 4.27 25.28 -26.71
CA VAL A 296 4.26 26.27 -25.62
C VAL A 296 4.07 25.54 -24.28
N LEU A 297 5.02 25.73 -23.37
CA LEU A 297 4.92 25.33 -21.98
C LEU A 297 4.34 26.49 -21.17
N TYR A 298 3.30 26.22 -20.39
CA TYR A 298 2.68 27.13 -19.44
C TYR A 298 2.94 26.63 -18.03
N TYR A 299 3.25 27.56 -17.12
CA TYR A 299 3.49 27.26 -15.72
C TYR A 299 2.87 28.32 -14.82
N MET A 300 2.16 27.90 -13.77
CA MET A 300 1.73 28.77 -12.69
C MET A 300 2.71 28.59 -11.52
N PRO A 301 3.58 29.57 -11.20
CA PRO A 301 4.59 29.40 -10.15
C PRO A 301 3.98 29.22 -8.76
N MET A 302 4.70 28.53 -7.88
CA MET A 302 4.37 28.54 -6.46
C MET A 302 4.60 29.94 -5.87
N PRO A 303 3.92 30.29 -4.75
CA PRO A 303 4.22 31.50 -4.01
C PRO A 303 5.72 31.58 -3.65
N GLY A 304 6.38 32.66 -4.08
CA GLY A 304 7.81 32.92 -3.82
C GLY A 304 8.76 32.52 -4.93
N GLU A 305 8.29 31.87 -6.01
CA GLU A 305 9.14 31.52 -7.14
C GLU A 305 9.30 32.67 -8.14
N ASP A 306 10.55 33.01 -8.46
CA ASP A 306 10.87 33.92 -9.55
C ASP A 306 11.46 33.15 -10.74
N MET A 307 10.65 32.99 -11.80
CA MET A 307 11.04 32.29 -13.03
C MET A 307 12.18 32.95 -13.80
N LYS A 308 12.59 34.18 -13.45
CA LYS A 308 13.80 34.79 -14.01
C LYS A 308 15.08 34.16 -13.48
N THR A 309 15.01 33.57 -12.29
CA THR A 309 16.14 32.94 -11.59
C THR A 309 15.93 31.46 -11.30
N ALA A 310 14.70 30.97 -11.41
CA ALA A 310 14.36 29.59 -11.11
C ALA A 310 15.01 28.62 -12.09
N GLU A 311 15.42 27.46 -11.57
CA GLU A 311 15.92 26.35 -12.37
C GLU A 311 14.74 25.46 -12.78
N ALA A 312 14.26 25.64 -14.01
CA ALA A 312 13.21 24.82 -14.59
C ALA A 312 13.82 23.68 -15.42
N VAL A 313 13.56 22.42 -15.06
CA VAL A 313 14.13 21.24 -15.71
C VAL A 313 13.02 20.36 -16.28
N ALA A 314 13.18 19.97 -17.54
CA ALA A 314 12.37 18.93 -18.18
C ALA A 314 13.26 17.78 -18.67
N PRO A 315 12.83 16.51 -18.52
CA PRO A 315 13.65 15.34 -18.82
C PRO A 315 13.78 15.09 -20.33
N VAL A 316 14.94 14.59 -20.74
CA VAL A 316 15.23 14.13 -22.10
C VAL A 316 15.52 12.64 -22.11
N ALA A 317 16.36 12.18 -21.18
CA ALA A 317 16.72 10.77 -21.04
C ALA A 317 15.58 9.94 -20.42
N ARG A 318 15.44 8.69 -20.88
CA ARG A 318 14.52 7.71 -20.28
C ARG A 318 15.19 6.83 -19.22
N GLN A 319 16.52 6.71 -19.28
CA GLN A 319 17.37 5.98 -18.33
C GLN A 319 18.73 6.68 -18.28
N LEU A 320 19.47 6.54 -17.16
CA LEU A 320 20.73 7.24 -16.93
C LEU A 320 21.94 6.30 -16.98
N LEU A 321 21.79 5.11 -16.38
CA LEU A 321 22.86 4.11 -16.28
C LEU A 321 22.28 2.73 -16.57
N VAL A 322 22.90 2.00 -17.48
CA VAL A 322 22.54 0.62 -17.82
C VAL A 322 23.76 -0.28 -17.74
N ILE A 323 23.68 -1.36 -16.97
CA ILE A 323 24.67 -2.44 -16.92
C ILE A 323 24.06 -3.62 -17.69
N GLU A 324 24.53 -3.87 -18.90
CA GLU A 324 23.93 -4.78 -19.87
C GLU A 324 24.79 -6.02 -20.08
N GLY A 325 24.73 -6.96 -19.15
CA GLY A 325 25.24 -8.32 -19.30
C GLY A 325 24.36 -9.17 -20.22
N LYS A 326 24.89 -10.32 -20.63
CA LYS A 326 24.23 -11.33 -21.46
C LYS A 326 24.25 -12.69 -20.75
N PRO A 327 23.39 -12.89 -19.74
CA PRO A 327 23.40 -14.10 -18.92
C PRO A 327 23.16 -15.38 -19.74
N ASP A 328 22.32 -15.34 -20.78
CA ASP A 328 22.08 -16.49 -21.66
C ASP A 328 23.32 -16.93 -22.46
N GLU A 329 24.28 -16.03 -22.65
CA GLU A 329 25.59 -16.31 -23.27
C GLU A 329 26.69 -16.56 -22.21
N ASN A 330 26.34 -16.63 -20.91
CA ASN A 330 27.29 -16.65 -19.79
C ASN A 330 28.29 -15.48 -19.79
N ARG A 331 27.90 -14.33 -20.34
CA ARG A 331 28.73 -13.12 -20.38
C ARG A 331 28.17 -12.06 -19.45
N PHE A 332 28.66 -12.01 -18.22
CA PHE A 332 28.21 -11.07 -17.20
C PHE A 332 29.00 -9.76 -17.23
N VAL A 333 28.48 -8.74 -16.54
CA VAL A 333 29.26 -7.56 -16.16
C VAL A 333 29.66 -7.69 -14.70
N ASP A 334 30.97 -7.83 -14.45
CA ASP A 334 31.47 -8.13 -13.11
C ASP A 334 32.25 -6.97 -12.48
N TYR A 335 32.19 -6.84 -11.15
CA TYR A 335 33.09 -5.99 -10.33
C TYR A 335 33.13 -4.50 -10.72
N LEU A 336 31.97 -3.90 -11.02
CA LEU A 336 31.81 -2.46 -11.18
C LEU A 336 31.24 -1.80 -9.93
N THR A 337 31.86 -0.73 -9.47
CA THR A 337 31.32 0.10 -8.37
C THR A 337 31.08 1.52 -8.83
N PHE A 338 29.90 2.05 -8.51
CA PHE A 338 29.55 3.47 -8.60
C PHE A 338 29.39 4.02 -7.18
N ALA A 339 30.07 5.11 -6.84
CA ALA A 339 30.04 5.64 -5.48
C ALA A 339 29.96 7.16 -5.36
N GLY A 340 29.03 7.68 -4.56
CA GLY A 340 28.86 9.12 -4.40
C GLY A 340 28.29 9.84 -5.62
N ILE A 341 27.77 9.11 -6.61
CA ILE A 341 27.27 9.68 -7.87
C ILE A 341 25.76 9.91 -7.75
N ARG A 342 25.30 11.06 -8.27
CA ARG A 342 23.88 11.39 -8.35
C ARG A 342 23.34 11.14 -9.75
N PHE A 343 22.14 10.56 -9.84
CA PHE A 343 21.43 10.26 -11.06
C PHE A 343 20.10 11.02 -11.02
N ARG A 344 19.91 12.00 -11.92
CA ARG A 344 18.73 12.87 -11.89
C ARG A 344 18.06 13.05 -13.24
N TYR A 345 16.74 13.26 -13.20
CA TYR A 345 15.88 13.65 -14.32
C TYR A 345 15.77 12.58 -15.41
N THR A 346 14.78 11.70 -15.27
CA THR A 346 14.31 10.83 -16.35
C THR A 346 12.81 10.97 -16.57
N ASP A 347 12.36 10.57 -17.76
CA ASP A 347 10.94 10.47 -18.05
C ASP A 347 10.46 9.06 -18.39
N CYS A 348 9.16 8.87 -18.22
CA CYS A 348 8.37 7.74 -18.69
C CYS A 348 7.05 8.25 -19.28
N PRO A 349 7.07 8.88 -20.48
CA PRO A 349 5.87 9.48 -21.07
C PRO A 349 4.78 8.45 -21.33
N LEU A 350 3.52 8.86 -21.27
CA LEU A 350 2.37 8.00 -21.54
C LEU A 350 2.34 7.63 -23.02
N GLU A 351 2.50 6.33 -23.30
CA GLU A 351 2.45 5.78 -24.65
C GLU A 351 1.07 5.97 -25.31
N PRO A 352 0.95 5.90 -26.66
CA PRO A 352 -0.30 6.18 -27.38
C PRO A 352 -1.51 5.33 -26.92
N GLN A 353 -1.28 4.07 -26.54
CA GLN A 353 -2.28 3.15 -26.03
C GLN A 353 -2.61 3.34 -24.53
N GLY A 354 -1.95 4.29 -23.87
CA GLY A 354 -1.99 4.44 -22.42
C GLY A 354 -1.04 3.47 -21.71
N HIS A 355 -1.20 3.38 -20.39
CA HIS A 355 -0.46 2.47 -19.52
C HIS A 355 -1.42 1.83 -18.51
N SER A 356 -1.26 0.53 -18.29
CA SER A 356 -1.95 -0.20 -17.23
C SER A 356 -1.13 -1.44 -16.91
N ASP A 357 -0.98 -1.73 -15.63
CA ASP A 357 -0.35 -2.96 -15.14
C ASP A 357 -1.36 -3.77 -14.33
N GLY A 358 -1.01 -5.03 -14.06
CA GLY A 358 -1.78 -5.88 -13.14
C GLY A 358 -1.52 -5.54 -11.67
N GLN A 359 -0.26 -5.21 -11.33
CA GLN A 359 0.22 -4.91 -9.99
C GLN A 359 1.64 -4.33 -10.04
N ALA A 360 2.03 -3.58 -9.00
CA ALA A 360 3.39 -3.10 -8.76
C ALA A 360 3.99 -2.20 -9.85
N ALA A 361 3.19 -1.66 -10.79
CA ALA A 361 3.70 -1.02 -12.00
C ALA A 361 4.83 -1.84 -12.67
N ALA A 362 4.68 -3.17 -12.71
CA ALA A 362 5.77 -4.10 -13.00
C ALA A 362 6.32 -4.01 -14.44
N SER A 363 5.64 -3.30 -15.35
CA SER A 363 6.16 -3.03 -16.69
C SER A 363 7.14 -1.84 -16.75
N ILE A 364 7.17 -0.98 -15.72
CA ILE A 364 7.99 0.24 -15.71
C ILE A 364 9.46 -0.12 -15.46
N ASN A 365 10.35 0.42 -16.31
CA ASN A 365 11.80 0.27 -16.19
C ASN A 365 12.36 1.14 -15.04
N ALA A 366 13.69 1.18 -14.89
CA ALA A 366 14.36 1.97 -13.85
C ALA A 366 15.39 2.96 -14.43
N ALA A 367 15.62 4.07 -13.71
CA ALA A 367 16.61 5.07 -14.08
C ALA A 367 18.05 4.50 -14.07
N VAL A 368 18.34 3.62 -13.11
CA VAL A 368 19.52 2.76 -13.10
C VAL A 368 19.10 1.30 -13.22
N GLN A 369 19.58 0.61 -14.24
CA GLN A 369 19.17 -0.77 -14.52
C GLN A 369 20.36 -1.68 -14.76
N ALA A 370 20.28 -2.92 -14.29
CA ALA A 370 21.28 -3.95 -14.53
C ALA A 370 20.63 -5.25 -15.00
N THR A 371 21.19 -5.88 -16.02
CA THR A 371 20.92 -7.25 -16.48
C THR A 371 22.24 -8.01 -16.44
N GLY A 372 22.26 -9.24 -15.92
CA GLY A 372 23.49 -10.06 -15.91
C GLY A 372 24.68 -9.41 -15.21
N ALA A 373 24.46 -8.63 -14.14
CA ALA A 373 25.53 -8.01 -13.36
C ALA A 373 25.93 -8.87 -12.17
N ARG A 374 27.23 -8.97 -11.86
CA ARG A 374 27.68 -9.68 -10.64
C ARG A 374 28.73 -8.92 -9.86
N PHE A 375 28.62 -8.98 -8.53
CA PHE A 375 29.54 -8.29 -7.63
C PHE A 375 29.64 -6.79 -7.92
N CYS A 376 28.60 -6.21 -8.53
CA CYS A 376 28.51 -4.79 -8.80
C CYS A 376 27.86 -4.07 -7.63
N SER A 377 28.18 -2.78 -7.46
CA SER A 377 27.64 -2.00 -6.35
C SER A 377 27.34 -0.55 -6.67
N LEU A 378 26.23 -0.05 -6.10
CA LEU A 378 25.97 1.37 -5.91
C LEU A 378 26.16 1.68 -4.41
N ASP A 379 27.05 2.60 -4.08
CA ASP A 379 27.43 2.92 -2.70
C ASP A 379 27.40 4.42 -2.45
N CYS A 380 26.62 4.89 -1.47
CA CYS A 380 26.46 6.33 -1.21
C CYS A 380 25.98 7.13 -2.44
N CYS A 381 25.21 6.53 -3.34
CA CYS A 381 24.67 7.18 -4.52
C CYS A 381 23.32 7.85 -4.24
N GLU A 382 22.89 8.71 -5.16
CA GLU A 382 21.56 9.31 -5.13
C GLU A 382 20.85 9.02 -6.46
N VAL A 383 19.58 8.60 -6.41
CA VAL A 383 18.71 8.49 -7.59
C VAL A 383 17.45 9.31 -7.30
N MET A 384 17.34 10.49 -7.90
CA MET A 384 16.27 11.44 -7.57
C MET A 384 15.67 12.13 -8.79
N HIS A 385 14.43 12.61 -8.68
CA HIS A 385 13.74 13.32 -9.76
C HIS A 385 13.59 12.46 -11.01
N VAL A 386 13.14 11.23 -10.85
CA VAL A 386 13.00 10.26 -11.95
C VAL A 386 11.54 9.86 -12.10
N ASN A 387 11.05 9.65 -13.31
CA ASN A 387 9.65 9.25 -13.52
C ASN A 387 9.44 7.72 -13.53
N ASN A 388 10.53 6.96 -13.46
CA ASN A 388 10.57 5.51 -13.55
C ASN A 388 10.76 4.89 -12.14
N TYR A 389 11.11 3.60 -12.06
CA TYR A 389 11.70 3.06 -10.83
C TYR A 389 13.10 3.66 -10.59
N GLY A 390 13.59 3.66 -9.35
CA GLY A 390 14.95 4.09 -9.04
C GLY A 390 16.01 3.13 -9.59
N VAL A 391 16.03 1.90 -9.07
CA VAL A 391 17.04 0.87 -9.40
C VAL A 391 16.38 -0.47 -9.75
N TRP A 392 16.89 -1.19 -10.75
CA TRP A 392 16.43 -2.55 -11.05
C TRP A 392 17.60 -3.54 -11.30
N PHE A 393 17.68 -4.58 -10.47
CA PHE A 393 18.49 -5.77 -10.70
C PHE A 393 17.67 -6.85 -11.42
N ARG A 394 17.82 -6.95 -12.74
CA ARG A 394 17.03 -7.82 -13.63
C ARG A 394 17.57 -9.26 -13.69
N ALA A 395 17.08 -10.02 -14.67
CA ALA A 395 17.57 -11.35 -15.01
C ALA A 395 19.11 -11.47 -14.96
N GLY A 396 19.59 -12.53 -14.32
CA GLY A 396 21.00 -12.85 -14.16
C GLY A 396 21.79 -11.94 -13.23
N CYS A 397 21.17 -10.99 -12.53
CA CYS A 397 21.85 -10.20 -11.51
C CYS A 397 22.11 -11.01 -10.24
N GLN A 398 23.39 -11.20 -9.90
CA GLN A 398 23.80 -12.03 -8.77
C GLN A 398 24.82 -11.34 -7.87
N ASP A 399 24.67 -11.45 -6.55
CA ASP A 399 25.69 -10.97 -5.59
C ASP A 399 25.99 -9.46 -5.68
N ASN A 400 25.01 -8.64 -6.10
CA ASN A 400 25.13 -7.18 -6.19
C ASN A 400 24.72 -6.48 -4.89
N ARG A 401 25.15 -5.22 -4.74
CA ARG A 401 24.87 -4.41 -3.55
C ARG A 401 24.36 -3.02 -3.89
N LEU A 402 23.32 -2.59 -3.19
CA LEU A 402 22.83 -1.23 -3.15
C LEU A 402 22.91 -0.76 -1.69
N THR A 403 23.84 0.13 -1.38
CA THR A 403 24.16 0.50 0.00
C THR A 403 24.27 2.00 0.25
N ARG A 404 23.65 2.49 1.33
CA ARG A 404 23.70 3.91 1.73
C ARG A 404 23.25 4.87 0.63
N CYS A 405 22.34 4.43 -0.24
CA CYS A 405 21.81 5.26 -1.30
C CYS A 405 20.55 5.99 -0.84
N GLU A 406 20.37 7.22 -1.33
CA GLU A 406 19.07 7.89 -1.28
C GLU A 406 18.37 7.72 -2.62
N ILE A 407 17.11 7.28 -2.58
CA ILE A 407 16.29 7.02 -3.77
C ILE A 407 14.95 7.70 -3.54
N ALA A 408 14.70 8.83 -4.20
CA ALA A 408 13.56 9.68 -3.86
C ALA A 408 12.95 10.47 -5.03
N ASP A 409 11.76 11.02 -4.82
CA ASP A 409 10.98 11.73 -5.85
C ASP A 409 10.82 10.88 -7.12
N LEU A 410 10.09 9.77 -6.98
CA LEU A 410 9.98 8.70 -7.96
C LEU A 410 8.58 8.68 -8.60
N GLY A 411 8.54 8.65 -9.93
CA GLY A 411 7.29 8.45 -10.67
C GLY A 411 6.72 7.05 -10.44
N ALA A 412 7.58 6.02 -10.37
CA ALA A 412 7.22 4.66 -9.95
C ALA A 412 7.86 4.32 -8.59
N GLY A 413 8.50 3.15 -8.46
CA GLY A 413 8.94 2.64 -7.16
C GLY A 413 10.45 2.77 -6.90
N GLY A 414 10.90 2.29 -5.73
CA GLY A 414 12.31 2.39 -5.31
C GLY A 414 13.23 1.40 -6.03
N VAL A 415 13.14 0.12 -5.64
CA VAL A 415 14.06 -0.92 -6.09
C VAL A 415 13.32 -2.15 -6.58
N ARG A 416 13.75 -2.71 -7.71
CA ARG A 416 13.25 -3.99 -8.24
C ARG A 416 14.35 -5.05 -8.27
N ILE A 417 13.99 -6.29 -7.96
CA ILE A 417 14.89 -7.45 -8.01
C ILE A 417 14.18 -8.62 -8.70
N GLY A 418 14.79 -9.14 -9.77
CA GLY A 418 14.23 -10.22 -10.57
C GLY A 418 13.22 -9.76 -11.61
N GLU A 419 12.52 -10.73 -12.18
CA GLU A 419 11.56 -10.58 -13.27
C GLU A 419 10.18 -11.11 -12.85
N CYS A 420 9.15 -10.89 -13.67
CA CYS A 420 7.81 -11.46 -13.41
C CYS A 420 7.72 -12.96 -13.74
N GLY A 421 8.61 -13.47 -14.58
CA GLY A 421 8.65 -14.88 -15.00
C GLY A 421 9.85 -15.63 -14.42
N ASP A 422 9.76 -16.96 -14.38
CA ASP A 422 10.88 -17.80 -13.98
C ASP A 422 12.05 -17.64 -14.96
N PRO A 423 13.31 -17.69 -14.47
CA PRO A 423 14.46 -17.60 -15.34
C PRO A 423 14.52 -18.84 -16.27
N PRO A 424 14.91 -18.67 -17.55
CA PRO A 424 14.97 -19.78 -18.50
C PRO A 424 16.09 -20.80 -18.17
N ASN A 425 17.08 -20.38 -17.39
CA ASN A 425 18.24 -21.17 -16.97
C ASN A 425 18.89 -20.54 -15.70
N ASP A 426 19.82 -21.25 -15.07
CA ASP A 426 20.50 -20.79 -13.83
C ASP A 426 21.26 -19.47 -14.01
N ALA A 427 21.84 -19.22 -15.19
CA ALA A 427 22.55 -17.99 -15.48
C ALA A 427 21.60 -16.77 -15.54
N GLY A 428 20.35 -16.98 -15.97
CA GLY A 428 19.29 -15.99 -15.97
C GLY A 428 18.66 -15.73 -14.60
N ALA A 429 18.97 -16.54 -13.58
CA ALA A 429 18.39 -16.36 -12.24
C ALA A 429 18.97 -15.13 -11.54
N ALA A 430 18.10 -14.23 -11.09
CA ALA A 430 18.46 -13.15 -10.18
C ALA A 430 18.44 -13.67 -8.75
N LEU A 431 19.52 -13.48 -7.98
CA LEU A 431 19.64 -14.03 -6.63
C LEU A 431 20.78 -13.41 -5.83
N ARG A 432 20.72 -13.50 -4.49
CA ARG A 432 21.77 -13.00 -3.58
C ARG A 432 22.10 -11.50 -3.73
N ASN A 433 21.13 -10.70 -4.16
CA ASN A 433 21.30 -9.25 -4.20
C ASN A 433 20.98 -8.66 -2.82
N ILE A 434 21.69 -7.60 -2.46
CA ILE A 434 21.58 -6.94 -1.15
C ILE A 434 21.14 -5.49 -1.35
N VAL A 435 20.05 -5.11 -0.69
CA VAL A 435 19.57 -3.73 -0.56
C VAL A 435 19.67 -3.39 0.92
N ASP A 436 20.76 -2.70 1.29
CA ASP A 436 21.10 -2.47 2.70
C ASP A 436 21.33 -0.99 3.03
N ASN A 437 20.77 -0.50 4.14
CA ASN A 437 21.05 0.84 4.66
C ASN A 437 20.68 1.99 3.71
N ASN A 438 19.59 1.85 2.93
CA ASN A 438 19.15 2.88 1.98
C ASN A 438 17.97 3.68 2.53
N PHE A 439 17.91 4.96 2.16
CA PHE A 439 16.75 5.81 2.40
C PHE A 439 15.94 5.90 1.10
N ILE A 440 14.81 5.20 1.05
CA ILE A 440 13.99 5.03 -0.15
C ILE A 440 12.65 5.70 0.13
N HIS A 441 12.37 6.85 -0.47
CA HIS A 441 11.18 7.62 -0.10
C HIS A 441 10.48 8.30 -1.27
N ASP A 442 9.26 8.75 -1.04
CA ASP A 442 8.53 9.61 -1.96
C ASP A 442 8.37 9.00 -3.37
N GLY A 443 7.71 7.84 -3.44
CA GLY A 443 7.50 7.11 -4.69
C GLY A 443 6.03 6.81 -5.03
N GLY A 444 5.78 6.46 -6.28
CA GLY A 444 4.44 6.22 -6.84
C GLY A 444 3.71 7.50 -7.25
N LYS A 445 4.43 8.57 -7.61
CA LYS A 445 3.81 9.86 -7.99
C LYS A 445 3.02 9.80 -9.30
N THR A 446 3.43 8.94 -10.23
CA THR A 446 2.80 8.77 -11.54
C THR A 446 2.18 7.39 -11.69
N PHE A 447 2.92 6.35 -11.27
CA PHE A 447 2.48 4.96 -11.29
C PHE A 447 2.18 4.54 -9.84
N ARG A 448 0.96 4.84 -9.38
CA ARG A 448 0.61 4.80 -7.95
C ARG A 448 0.69 3.40 -7.34
N GLY A 449 0.50 2.34 -8.14
CA GLY A 449 0.65 0.96 -7.69
C GLY A 449 2.10 0.49 -7.51
N ALA A 450 3.10 1.32 -7.79
CA ALA A 450 4.50 0.97 -7.58
C ALA A 450 4.87 0.86 -6.08
N VAL A 451 5.93 0.10 -5.78
CA VAL A 451 6.33 -0.23 -4.40
C VAL A 451 7.73 0.26 -4.04
N GLY A 452 8.02 0.37 -2.75
CA GLY A 452 9.36 0.75 -2.26
C GLY A 452 10.44 -0.24 -2.68
N VAL A 453 10.28 -1.52 -2.32
CA VAL A 453 11.14 -2.62 -2.78
C VAL A 453 10.29 -3.78 -3.28
N TRP A 454 10.54 -4.19 -4.53
CA TRP A 454 9.87 -5.34 -5.17
C TRP A 454 10.86 -6.47 -5.43
N ILE A 455 10.57 -7.65 -4.91
CA ILE A 455 11.23 -8.91 -5.27
C ILE A 455 10.23 -9.73 -6.10
N GLY A 456 10.48 -9.85 -7.40
CA GLY A 456 9.72 -10.73 -8.29
C GLY A 456 10.17 -12.19 -8.14
N ARG A 457 10.48 -12.85 -9.25
CA ARG A 457 11.06 -14.21 -9.31
C ARG A 457 12.54 -14.20 -8.97
N SER A 458 12.88 -14.04 -7.68
CA SER A 458 14.26 -13.96 -7.19
C SER A 458 14.44 -14.47 -5.75
N SER A 459 15.53 -15.20 -5.50
CA SER A 459 15.79 -15.90 -4.23
C SER A 459 17.07 -15.46 -3.53
N TYR A 460 17.18 -15.78 -2.24
CA TYR A 460 18.37 -15.52 -1.40
C TYR A 460 18.76 -14.04 -1.29
N ASN A 461 17.84 -13.13 -1.57
CA ASN A 461 18.11 -11.70 -1.44
C ASN A 461 18.03 -11.26 0.01
N ARG A 462 18.67 -10.13 0.32
CA ARG A 462 18.62 -9.51 1.63
C ARG A 462 18.21 -8.05 1.51
N ILE A 463 17.08 -7.71 2.13
CA ILE A 463 16.59 -6.33 2.26
C ILE A 463 16.75 -5.95 3.73
N SER A 464 17.77 -5.14 4.05
CA SER A 464 18.05 -4.82 5.45
C SER A 464 18.36 -3.37 5.78
N HIS A 465 18.03 -2.94 6.99
CA HIS A 465 18.39 -1.61 7.50
C HIS A 465 17.93 -0.44 6.62
N ASN A 466 16.87 -0.60 5.83
CA ASN A 466 16.36 0.49 5.00
C ASN A 466 15.32 1.31 5.76
N ASP A 467 15.24 2.60 5.47
CA ASP A 467 14.09 3.44 5.76
C ASP A 467 13.28 3.58 4.46
N ILE A 468 12.03 3.12 4.48
CA ILE A 468 11.14 3.11 3.31
C ILE A 468 9.88 3.89 3.64
N SER A 469 9.66 5.02 2.98
CA SER A 469 8.56 5.91 3.37
C SER A 469 7.91 6.70 2.23
N ASP A 470 6.72 7.26 2.50
CA ASP A 470 6.03 8.18 1.60
C ASP A 470 5.68 7.57 0.21
N PHE A 471 5.27 6.30 0.21
CA PHE A 471 4.81 5.56 -0.97
C PHE A 471 3.28 5.53 -1.06
N ARG A 472 2.72 5.61 -2.27
CA ARG A 472 1.26 5.61 -2.48
C ARG A 472 0.61 4.22 -2.41
N TYR A 473 1.42 3.17 -2.28
CA TYR A 473 0.98 1.77 -2.15
C TYR A 473 1.87 1.02 -1.14
N THR A 474 2.34 -0.19 -1.46
CA THR A 474 3.06 -1.10 -0.56
C THR A 474 4.53 -0.71 -0.37
N GLY A 475 5.03 -0.88 0.85
CA GLY A 475 6.45 -0.64 1.16
C GLY A 475 7.37 -1.70 0.57
N ILE A 476 7.19 -2.97 0.96
CA ILE A 476 7.97 -4.11 0.46
C ILE A 476 7.03 -5.18 -0.11
N SER A 477 7.29 -5.68 -1.32
CA SER A 477 6.52 -6.74 -1.97
C SER A 477 7.45 -7.89 -2.38
N VAL A 478 7.13 -9.13 -1.97
CA VAL A 478 7.99 -10.31 -2.18
C VAL A 478 7.21 -11.47 -2.78
N GLY A 479 7.67 -11.95 -3.93
CA GLY A 479 7.07 -13.06 -4.66
C GLY A 479 6.22 -12.60 -5.84
N TRP A 480 6.02 -13.51 -6.79
CA TRP A 480 5.24 -13.26 -8.02
C TRP A 480 4.60 -14.55 -8.55
N SER A 481 3.92 -15.26 -7.64
CA SER A 481 3.13 -16.47 -7.92
C SER A 481 1.83 -16.39 -7.15
N TRP A 482 0.70 -16.28 -7.87
CA TRP A 482 -0.63 -16.32 -7.24
C TRP A 482 -1.04 -17.77 -6.99
N GLY A 483 -1.39 -18.06 -5.74
CA GLY A 483 -1.75 -19.39 -5.28
C GLY A 483 -0.53 -20.30 -5.06
N TYR A 484 -0.77 -21.62 -5.07
CA TYR A 484 0.24 -22.62 -4.69
C TYR A 484 1.14 -23.09 -5.84
N ALA A 485 1.24 -22.30 -6.91
CA ALA A 485 2.15 -22.60 -8.00
C ALA A 485 3.61 -22.56 -7.52
N ALA A 486 4.49 -23.27 -8.22
CA ALA A 486 5.92 -23.19 -7.96
C ALA A 486 6.40 -21.72 -8.02
N SER A 487 7.28 -21.37 -7.10
CA SER A 487 7.84 -20.02 -6.98
C SER A 487 9.36 -20.12 -6.83
N SER A 488 10.05 -19.28 -7.59
CA SER A 488 11.49 -19.06 -7.50
C SER A 488 11.84 -17.86 -6.61
N ALA A 489 10.87 -17.38 -5.81
CA ALA A 489 11.06 -16.34 -4.82
C ALA A 489 11.06 -16.95 -3.41
N ASN A 490 12.22 -17.41 -2.95
CA ASN A 490 12.38 -18.10 -1.67
C ASN A 490 13.72 -17.76 -0.99
N HIS A 491 13.88 -18.18 0.27
CA HIS A 491 15.06 -17.88 1.09
C HIS A 491 15.43 -16.39 1.17
N ASN A 492 14.46 -15.49 0.99
CA ASN A 492 14.70 -14.06 1.07
C ASN A 492 14.71 -13.62 2.55
N ILE A 493 15.61 -12.72 2.92
CA ILE A 493 15.72 -12.20 4.29
C ILE A 493 15.33 -10.72 4.28
N ILE A 494 14.29 -10.37 5.02
CA ILE A 494 13.82 -9.00 5.20
C ILE A 494 14.00 -8.64 6.67
N GLU A 495 14.99 -7.80 6.98
CA GLU A 495 15.33 -7.54 8.38
C GLU A 495 15.77 -6.12 8.73
N TYR A 496 15.40 -5.64 9.93
CA TYR A 496 15.79 -4.32 10.45
C TYR A 496 15.35 -3.14 9.57
N ASN A 497 14.30 -3.27 8.75
CA ASN A 497 13.77 -2.15 7.97
C ASN A 497 12.77 -1.34 8.82
N ASP A 498 12.75 -0.03 8.64
CA ASP A 498 11.67 0.86 9.12
C ASP A 498 10.83 1.27 7.90
N VAL A 499 9.55 0.87 7.87
CA VAL A 499 8.66 1.09 6.73
C VAL A 499 7.44 1.84 7.21
N HIS A 500 7.25 3.07 6.71
CA HIS A 500 6.22 3.93 7.25
C HIS A 500 5.65 5.01 6.35
N HIS A 501 4.51 5.58 6.74
CA HIS A 501 3.82 6.64 5.99
C HIS A 501 3.57 6.17 4.55
N ILE A 502 2.88 5.05 4.41
CA ILE A 502 2.58 4.46 3.09
C ILE A 502 1.07 4.36 2.85
N GLY A 503 0.70 4.27 1.58
CA GLY A 503 -0.66 4.18 1.07
C GLY A 503 -1.36 5.53 0.93
N HIS A 504 -1.16 6.45 1.89
CA HIS A 504 -1.78 7.79 1.94
C HIS A 504 -3.27 7.82 1.57
N GLY A 505 -4.05 6.77 1.89
CA GLY A 505 -5.47 6.72 1.57
C GLY A 505 -5.79 6.53 0.08
N GLN A 506 -4.80 6.23 -0.77
CA GLN A 506 -4.97 6.24 -2.22
C GLN A 506 -5.34 4.88 -2.80
N LEU A 507 -4.70 3.81 -2.34
CA LEU A 507 -4.89 2.45 -2.86
C LEU A 507 -5.22 1.49 -1.72
N GLY A 508 -5.80 0.34 -2.04
CA GLY A 508 -6.09 -0.75 -1.10
C GLY A 508 -5.41 -2.05 -1.51
N ASP A 509 -5.72 -3.12 -0.79
CA ASP A 509 -5.10 -4.44 -0.95
C ASP A 509 -3.58 -4.38 -0.82
N MET A 510 -3.10 -3.73 0.25
CA MET A 510 -1.71 -3.31 0.38
C MET A 510 -1.10 -3.68 1.73
N GLY A 511 0.24 -3.63 1.83
CA GLY A 511 0.95 -3.92 3.08
C GLY A 511 2.14 -3.01 3.36
N GLY A 512 2.55 -2.91 4.63
CA GLY A 512 3.92 -2.54 4.99
C GLY A 512 4.89 -3.52 4.35
N ILE A 513 4.57 -4.80 4.49
CA ILE A 513 5.10 -5.88 3.66
C ILE A 513 3.98 -6.78 3.14
N TYR A 514 4.08 -7.15 1.86
CA TYR A 514 3.15 -7.98 1.11
C TYR A 514 3.89 -9.19 0.52
N LEU A 515 3.35 -10.40 0.68
CA LEU A 515 3.96 -11.63 0.16
C LEU A 515 2.99 -12.49 -0.66
N LEU A 516 3.53 -13.19 -1.66
CA LEU A 516 2.81 -14.07 -2.57
C LEU A 516 3.55 -15.40 -2.80
N GLY A 517 2.77 -16.49 -2.85
CA GLY A 517 3.23 -17.80 -3.28
C GLY A 517 4.11 -18.58 -2.28
N VAL A 518 4.56 -19.75 -2.73
CA VAL A 518 5.36 -20.69 -1.90
C VAL A 518 6.79 -20.20 -1.74
N ALA A 519 7.21 -19.85 -0.52
CA ALA A 519 8.46 -19.12 -0.29
C ALA A 519 9.28 -19.68 0.90
N PRO A 520 9.65 -20.98 0.88
CA PRO A 520 10.35 -21.60 1.99
C PRO A 520 11.66 -20.89 2.33
N GLY A 521 11.98 -20.85 3.62
CA GLY A 521 13.20 -20.21 4.13
C GLY A 521 13.18 -18.68 4.06
N THR A 522 12.09 -18.06 3.58
CA THR A 522 11.93 -16.60 3.62
C THR A 522 11.57 -16.16 5.04
N VAL A 523 12.29 -15.16 5.54
CA VAL A 523 12.16 -14.65 6.92
C VAL A 523 11.95 -13.15 6.92
N ILE A 524 10.97 -12.70 7.71
CA ILE A 524 10.65 -11.30 8.00
C ILE A 524 10.94 -11.08 9.48
N GLN A 525 12.02 -10.36 9.82
CA GLN A 525 12.43 -10.21 11.22
C GLN A 525 12.98 -8.85 11.65
N PHE A 526 12.72 -8.44 12.89
CA PHE A 526 13.24 -7.17 13.45
C PHE A 526 12.86 -5.91 12.65
N ASN A 527 11.79 -5.99 11.85
CA ASN A 527 11.29 -4.84 11.09
C ASN A 527 10.28 -4.04 11.92
N LYS A 528 10.14 -2.78 11.57
CA LYS A 528 9.14 -1.87 12.08
C LYS A 528 8.24 -1.44 10.93
N PHE A 529 6.95 -1.76 11.02
CA PHE A 529 5.95 -1.43 10.00
C PHE A 529 4.89 -0.52 10.65
N HIS A 530 4.78 0.73 10.23
CA HIS A 530 3.83 1.64 10.87
C HIS A 530 3.32 2.77 10.01
N ASP A 531 2.24 3.44 10.43
CA ASP A 531 1.63 4.54 9.67
C ASP A 531 1.24 4.06 8.25
N ILE A 532 0.36 3.05 8.20
CA ILE A 532 -0.06 2.38 6.96
C ILE A 532 -1.53 2.68 6.69
N MET A 533 -1.80 3.56 5.72
CA MET A 533 -3.14 4.06 5.43
C MET A 533 -3.58 3.68 4.01
N SER A 534 -4.41 2.63 3.89
CA SER A 534 -5.07 2.31 2.62
C SER A 534 -6.27 3.21 2.34
N TYR A 535 -6.83 3.11 1.14
CA TYR A 535 -8.12 3.71 0.83
C TYR A 535 -9.22 3.16 1.74
N ALA A 536 -9.86 4.04 2.52
CA ALA A 536 -10.78 3.65 3.59
C ALA A 536 -12.05 2.94 3.10
N LYS A 537 -12.46 3.17 1.85
CA LYS A 537 -13.59 2.48 1.21
C LYS A 537 -13.16 1.29 0.33
N GLY A 538 -11.86 0.99 0.29
CA GLY A 538 -11.28 -0.13 -0.44
C GLY A 538 -11.22 -1.43 0.37
N TYR A 539 -10.53 -2.43 -0.17
CA TYR A 539 -10.40 -3.76 0.46
C TYR A 539 -9.64 -3.73 1.79
N GLY A 540 -8.60 -2.88 1.90
CA GLY A 540 -7.88 -2.64 3.15
C GLY A 540 -6.37 -2.46 2.99
N GLY A 541 -5.67 -2.27 4.11
CA GLY A 541 -4.23 -2.13 4.19
C GLY A 541 -3.69 -2.61 5.53
N TRP A 542 -2.60 -3.37 5.47
CA TRP A 542 -2.09 -4.11 6.62
C TRP A 542 -0.62 -3.87 6.93
N GLY A 543 -0.17 -4.22 8.13
CA GLY A 543 1.26 -4.23 8.46
C GLY A 543 2.00 -5.34 7.74
N ILE A 544 1.73 -6.59 8.13
CA ILE A 544 2.24 -7.79 7.49
C ILE A 544 1.08 -8.48 6.77
N TYR A 545 1.21 -8.63 5.46
CA TYR A 545 0.17 -9.20 4.60
C TYR A 545 0.69 -10.43 3.84
N PHE A 546 0.18 -11.61 4.22
CA PHE A 546 0.38 -12.86 3.49
C PHE A 546 -0.80 -13.09 2.55
N ASP A 547 -0.60 -12.76 1.28
CA ASP A 547 -1.61 -12.89 0.24
C ASP A 547 -1.53 -14.26 -0.46
N GLU A 548 -2.24 -14.41 -1.58
CA GLU A 548 -2.48 -15.64 -2.34
C GLU A 548 -1.33 -16.66 -2.33
N GLY A 549 -1.56 -17.78 -1.63
CA GLY A 549 -0.67 -18.94 -1.66
C GLY A 549 0.61 -18.79 -0.86
N SER A 550 0.77 -17.69 -0.12
CA SER A 550 1.87 -17.49 0.84
C SER A 550 2.07 -18.74 1.69
N THR A 551 3.24 -19.37 1.58
CA THR A 551 3.52 -20.66 2.23
C THR A 551 4.95 -20.75 2.78
N ASP A 552 5.12 -21.40 3.92
CA ASP A 552 6.39 -21.65 4.61
C ASP A 552 7.17 -20.36 4.96
N LEU A 553 6.44 -19.28 5.25
CA LEU A 553 7.00 -18.01 5.70
C LEU A 553 7.25 -17.99 7.21
N LEU A 554 8.27 -17.26 7.65
CA LEU A 554 8.49 -16.93 9.05
C LEU A 554 8.49 -15.41 9.26
N ALA A 555 7.51 -14.90 10.00
CA ALA A 555 7.49 -13.53 10.51
C ALA A 555 7.75 -13.55 12.03
N GLU A 556 8.91 -13.02 12.45
CA GLU A 556 9.26 -13.00 13.86
C GLU A 556 9.97 -11.73 14.35
N ASN A 557 9.77 -11.36 15.61
CA ASN A 557 10.45 -10.20 16.21
C ASN A 557 10.17 -8.88 15.48
N ASN A 558 9.02 -8.73 14.82
CA ASN A 558 8.62 -7.47 14.19
C ASN A 558 7.73 -6.66 15.13
N ILE A 559 7.76 -5.34 14.96
CA ILE A 559 6.80 -4.42 15.57
C ILE A 559 5.95 -3.79 14.47
N VAL A 560 4.64 -3.92 14.61
CA VAL A 560 3.66 -3.38 13.68
C VAL A 560 2.70 -2.49 14.44
N TYR A 561 2.51 -1.24 14.02
CA TYR A 561 1.53 -0.39 14.64
C TYR A 561 0.91 0.69 13.76
N ASN A 562 -0.21 1.26 14.19
CA ASN A 562 -0.89 2.35 13.48
C ASN A 562 -1.18 2.00 12.01
N THR A 563 -2.05 1.01 11.82
CA THR A 563 -2.52 0.54 10.49
C THR A 563 -4.00 0.86 10.33
N LEU A 564 -4.47 1.08 9.10
CA LEU A 564 -5.89 1.35 8.89
C LEU A 564 -6.78 0.12 9.09
N THR A 565 -6.45 -1.02 8.46
CA THR A 565 -7.35 -2.19 8.44
C THR A 565 -6.94 -3.29 9.41
N GLY A 566 -5.66 -3.63 9.49
CA GLY A 566 -5.15 -4.64 10.43
C GLY A 566 -3.64 -4.69 10.53
N THR A 567 -3.13 -5.16 11.67
CA THR A 567 -1.68 -5.28 11.85
C THR A 567 -1.12 -6.53 11.18
N PHE A 568 -1.89 -7.61 11.12
CA PHE A 568 -1.55 -8.84 10.42
C PHE A 568 -2.75 -9.33 9.60
N HIS A 569 -2.47 -9.82 8.39
CA HIS A 569 -3.46 -10.44 7.53
C HIS A 569 -2.92 -11.70 6.87
N GLN A 570 -3.69 -12.78 7.03
CA GLN A 570 -3.61 -13.96 6.18
C GLN A 570 -4.81 -13.95 5.22
N HIS A 571 -4.58 -13.82 3.92
CA HIS A 571 -5.64 -14.03 2.93
C HIS A 571 -5.93 -15.53 2.77
N TYR A 572 -5.11 -16.25 2.01
CA TYR A 572 -5.02 -17.72 2.02
C TYR A 572 -3.58 -18.17 1.80
N GLY A 573 -3.25 -19.36 2.28
CA GLY A 573 -1.86 -19.79 2.39
C GLY A 573 -1.71 -21.03 3.25
N ARG A 574 -0.46 -21.47 3.47
CA ARG A 574 -0.18 -22.72 4.17
C ARG A 574 1.04 -22.62 5.08
N ASP A 575 0.94 -23.19 6.28
CA ASP A 575 2.07 -23.44 7.19
C ASP A 575 2.94 -22.21 7.52
N ASN A 576 2.40 -20.99 7.39
CA ASN A 576 3.10 -19.76 7.75
C ASN A 576 3.26 -19.64 9.26
N ARG A 577 4.38 -19.09 9.74
CA ARG A 577 4.67 -18.90 11.16
C ARG A 577 4.78 -17.42 11.49
N VAL A 578 4.01 -16.99 12.48
CA VAL A 578 3.97 -15.61 12.98
C VAL A 578 4.23 -15.66 14.47
N GLN A 579 5.44 -15.34 14.90
CA GLN A 579 5.85 -15.54 16.29
C GLN A 579 6.64 -14.40 16.90
N ASN A 580 6.47 -14.14 18.19
CA ASN A 580 7.27 -13.13 18.90
C ASN A 580 7.20 -11.73 18.29
N ASN A 581 6.05 -11.33 17.77
CA ASN A 581 5.81 -9.99 17.22
C ASN A 581 4.98 -9.15 18.19
N ILE A 582 5.07 -7.83 18.04
CA ILE A 582 4.18 -6.86 18.68
C ILE A 582 3.29 -6.25 17.62
N PHE A 583 1.99 -6.41 17.80
CA PHE A 583 0.93 -5.93 16.92
C PHE A 583 0.10 -4.92 17.71
N ALA A 584 0.10 -3.64 17.31
CA ALA A 584 -0.55 -2.59 18.09
C ALA A 584 -1.40 -1.62 17.25
N PHE A 585 -2.54 -1.18 17.77
CA PHE A 585 -3.23 0.02 17.28
C PHE A 585 -3.62 0.01 15.79
N SER A 586 -4.13 -1.11 15.27
CA SER A 586 -4.95 -1.06 14.06
C SER A 586 -6.26 -0.29 14.34
N HIS A 587 -6.70 0.52 13.38
CA HIS A 587 -8.00 1.20 13.43
C HIS A 587 -9.17 0.25 13.16
N GLY A 588 -8.93 -0.82 12.40
CA GLY A 588 -9.82 -1.97 12.27
C GLY A 588 -9.44 -3.12 13.21
N PRO A 589 -9.83 -4.37 12.87
CA PRO A 589 -9.38 -5.56 13.60
C PRO A 589 -7.86 -5.67 13.65
N GLN A 590 -7.28 -6.24 14.71
CA GLN A 590 -5.83 -6.41 14.78
C GLN A 590 -5.32 -7.52 13.85
N ILE A 591 -6.04 -8.64 13.77
CA ILE A 591 -5.67 -9.83 13.02
C ILE A 591 -6.80 -10.21 12.09
N ILE A 592 -6.50 -10.35 10.80
CA ILE A 592 -7.49 -10.70 9.78
C ILE A 592 -7.14 -12.04 9.15
N ARG A 593 -8.17 -12.86 8.94
CA ARG A 593 -8.09 -14.11 8.18
C ARG A 593 -9.23 -14.13 7.16
N SER A 594 -8.94 -14.06 5.86
CA SER A 594 -10.01 -13.88 4.87
C SER A 594 -10.59 -15.18 4.31
N ARG A 595 -9.75 -16.16 3.96
CA ARG A 595 -10.19 -17.37 3.27
C ARG A 595 -9.75 -18.62 4.04
N PRO A 596 -10.69 -19.35 4.66
CA PRO A 596 -10.41 -20.63 5.26
C PRO A 596 -10.11 -21.70 4.21
N GLU A 597 -9.19 -22.62 4.54
CA GLU A 597 -8.82 -23.76 3.69
C GLU A 597 -8.78 -25.05 4.51
N ASP A 598 -8.61 -26.19 3.83
CA ASP A 598 -8.65 -27.53 4.43
C ASP A 598 -7.32 -27.97 5.08
N HIS A 599 -6.26 -27.16 4.92
CA HIS A 599 -4.96 -27.31 5.56
C HIS A 599 -4.68 -26.14 6.52
N LYS A 600 -3.70 -26.27 7.41
CA LYS A 600 -3.32 -25.20 8.34
C LYS A 600 -2.81 -23.98 7.56
N SER A 601 -3.48 -22.85 7.72
CA SER A 601 -3.10 -21.61 7.07
C SER A 601 -1.85 -21.00 7.71
N PHE A 602 -1.85 -20.88 9.03
CA PHE A 602 -0.75 -20.29 9.79
C PHE A 602 -0.76 -20.72 11.27
N PHE A 603 0.39 -20.49 11.91
CA PHE A 603 0.66 -20.61 13.33
C PHE A 603 0.97 -19.21 13.88
N PHE A 604 0.25 -18.79 14.90
CA PHE A 604 0.36 -17.46 15.51
C PHE A 604 0.64 -17.62 17.01
N GLU A 605 1.91 -17.47 17.39
CA GLU A 605 2.37 -17.86 18.72
C GLU A 605 3.23 -16.82 19.41
N ARG A 606 3.11 -16.70 20.74
CA ARG A 606 4.00 -15.81 21.52
C ARG A 606 3.99 -14.38 20.99
N ASN A 607 2.87 -13.87 20.48
CA ASN A 607 2.76 -12.48 20.06
C ASN A 607 2.11 -11.64 21.16
N ILE A 608 2.40 -10.34 21.18
CA ILE A 608 1.63 -9.36 21.95
C ILE A 608 0.72 -8.62 20.99
N VAL A 609 -0.58 -8.56 21.29
CA VAL A 609 -1.59 -7.90 20.46
C VAL A 609 -2.29 -6.85 21.32
N LEU A 610 -2.03 -5.58 21.01
CA LEU A 610 -2.49 -4.41 21.74
C LEU A 610 -3.46 -3.59 20.89
N PHE A 611 -4.59 -3.17 21.46
CA PHE A 611 -5.57 -2.37 20.72
C PHE A 611 -6.34 -1.44 21.64
N ASN A 612 -7.20 -0.61 21.06
CA ASN A 612 -7.97 0.42 21.77
C ASN A 612 -9.39 0.61 21.19
N ASN A 613 -9.84 -0.32 20.34
CA ASN A 613 -11.09 -0.24 19.59
C ASN A 613 -12.02 -1.45 19.82
N GLY A 614 -11.65 -2.40 20.69
CA GLY A 614 -12.41 -3.63 20.93
C GLY A 614 -12.42 -4.63 19.77
N GLN A 615 -11.66 -4.41 18.69
CA GLN A 615 -11.67 -5.25 17.49
C GLN A 615 -10.37 -6.08 17.40
N LEU A 616 -10.46 -7.35 17.82
CA LEU A 616 -9.33 -8.27 17.78
C LEU A 616 -9.24 -9.04 16.46
N LEU A 617 -10.23 -9.89 16.18
CA LEU A 617 -10.24 -10.79 15.02
C LEU A 617 -11.24 -10.30 13.96
N GLY A 618 -10.78 -10.17 12.72
CA GLY A 618 -11.59 -9.74 11.58
C GLY A 618 -11.78 -10.85 10.52
N SER A 619 -12.81 -10.68 9.69
CA SER A 619 -13.17 -11.57 8.57
C SER A 619 -13.60 -12.98 9.01
N ASN A 620 -12.99 -14.06 8.50
CA ASN A 620 -13.52 -15.43 8.59
C ASN A 620 -12.69 -16.39 9.46
N TRP A 621 -13.32 -16.89 10.52
CA TRP A 621 -12.75 -17.83 11.50
C TRP A 621 -13.55 -19.14 11.62
N GLY A 622 -14.36 -19.47 10.62
CA GLY A 622 -15.38 -20.53 10.70
C GLY A 622 -14.87 -21.98 10.75
N ASN A 623 -13.57 -22.24 10.47
CA ASN A 623 -12.97 -23.58 10.59
C ASN A 623 -11.74 -23.55 11.49
N ASN A 624 -11.27 -24.72 11.96
CA ASN A 624 -10.15 -24.82 12.91
C ASN A 624 -8.77 -24.96 12.23
N ASN A 625 -8.63 -24.53 10.98
CA ASN A 625 -7.41 -24.69 10.19
C ASN A 625 -6.42 -23.53 10.35
N PHE A 626 -6.17 -23.18 11.61
CA PHE A 626 -5.14 -22.27 12.09
C PHE A 626 -4.62 -22.79 13.44
N TYR A 627 -3.58 -22.17 13.98
CA TYR A 627 -3.13 -22.42 15.36
C TYR A 627 -2.79 -21.10 16.03
N LEU A 628 -3.44 -20.80 17.15
CA LEU A 628 -3.15 -19.64 17.99
C LEU A 628 -2.83 -20.16 19.39
N ASP A 629 -1.68 -19.78 19.97
CA ASP A 629 -1.36 -20.12 21.35
C ASP A 629 -0.28 -19.23 21.97
N LYS A 630 -0.27 -19.13 23.31
CA LYS A 630 0.72 -18.37 24.09
C LYS A 630 0.80 -16.87 23.70
N ASN A 631 -0.29 -16.29 23.24
CA ASN A 631 -0.36 -14.87 22.90
C ASN A 631 -0.82 -14.03 24.11
N CYS A 632 -0.42 -12.77 24.15
CA CYS A 632 -0.88 -11.79 25.15
C CYS A 632 -1.78 -10.76 24.46
N TYR A 633 -3.06 -10.73 24.81
CA TYR A 633 -4.05 -9.81 24.26
C TYR A 633 -4.40 -8.71 25.26
N TRP A 634 -4.42 -7.45 24.84
CA TRP A 634 -4.80 -6.35 25.70
C TRP A 634 -5.51 -5.21 24.96
N ASP A 635 -6.63 -4.77 25.51
CA ASP A 635 -7.36 -3.59 25.03
C ASP A 635 -7.21 -2.44 26.03
N LEU A 636 -6.55 -1.36 25.62
CA LEU A 636 -6.36 -0.16 26.43
C LEU A 636 -7.67 0.57 26.77
N SER A 637 -8.74 0.33 26.02
CA SER A 637 -10.05 0.92 26.32
C SER A 637 -10.73 0.28 27.55
N GLY A 638 -10.19 -0.83 28.08
CA GLY A 638 -10.78 -1.59 29.19
C GLY A 638 -12.13 -2.23 28.85
N GLY A 639 -12.46 -2.30 27.55
CA GLY A 639 -13.70 -2.90 27.05
C GLY A 639 -13.64 -4.43 26.97
N ASP A 640 -14.83 -5.04 26.95
CA ASP A 640 -14.97 -6.44 26.54
C ASP A 640 -14.77 -6.56 25.03
N PHE A 641 -14.02 -7.57 24.60
CA PHE A 641 -13.83 -7.96 23.21
C PHE A 641 -13.96 -9.47 23.09
N ASP A 642 -14.34 -9.96 21.90
CA ASP A 642 -14.53 -11.38 21.64
C ASP A 642 -13.48 -11.95 20.67
N PHE A 643 -13.49 -13.29 20.56
CA PHE A 643 -12.68 -14.07 19.65
C PHE A 643 -13.59 -14.64 18.57
N ALA A 644 -13.86 -13.85 17.53
CA ALA A 644 -14.75 -14.24 16.43
C ALA A 644 -16.15 -14.68 16.91
N GLY A 645 -16.72 -13.92 17.85
CA GLY A 645 -18.03 -14.21 18.45
C GLY A 645 -18.01 -15.19 19.63
N TYR A 646 -16.84 -15.63 20.09
CA TYR A 646 -16.66 -16.47 21.27
C TYR A 646 -16.03 -15.68 22.42
N GLU A 647 -16.48 -15.94 23.64
CA GLU A 647 -15.78 -15.48 24.84
C GLU A 647 -14.42 -16.20 24.96
N PHE A 648 -13.46 -15.58 25.66
CA PHE A 648 -12.11 -16.13 25.74
C PHE A 648 -12.03 -17.56 26.30
N GLU A 649 -12.80 -17.88 27.35
CA GLU A 649 -12.84 -19.23 27.90
C GLU A 649 -13.60 -20.23 27.00
N GLU A 650 -14.59 -19.77 26.22
CA GLU A 650 -15.22 -20.61 25.19
C GLU A 650 -14.22 -20.91 24.06
N TRP A 651 -13.46 -19.90 23.63
CA TRP A 651 -12.41 -20.02 22.62
C TRP A 651 -11.32 -21.03 23.04
N LYS A 652 -10.92 -20.97 24.31
CA LYS A 652 -10.00 -21.95 24.93
C LYS A 652 -10.59 -23.36 24.99
N ALA A 653 -11.86 -23.49 25.32
CA ALA A 653 -12.54 -24.78 25.32
C ALA A 653 -12.64 -25.41 23.92
N LEU A 654 -12.61 -24.60 22.86
CA LEU A 654 -12.51 -25.06 21.47
C LEU A 654 -11.09 -25.52 21.06
N GLY A 655 -10.10 -25.33 21.94
CA GLY A 655 -8.71 -25.74 21.72
C GLY A 655 -7.81 -24.64 21.15
N HIS A 656 -8.30 -23.41 21.06
CA HIS A 656 -7.55 -22.25 20.58
C HIS A 656 -7.02 -21.42 21.75
N ASP A 657 -5.80 -20.88 21.66
CA ASP A 657 -5.26 -19.96 22.68
C ASP A 657 -5.24 -20.53 24.11
N VAL A 658 -5.10 -21.86 24.25
CA VAL A 658 -5.21 -22.61 25.52
C VAL A 658 -4.28 -22.06 26.60
N HIS A 659 -3.09 -21.58 26.20
CA HIS A 659 -2.08 -21.00 27.09
C HIS A 659 -1.93 -19.49 26.94
N SER A 660 -2.75 -18.84 26.12
CA SER A 660 -2.73 -17.38 25.94
C SER A 660 -3.36 -16.67 27.14
N LEU A 661 -3.15 -15.36 27.23
CA LEU A 661 -3.64 -14.50 28.31
C LEU A 661 -4.32 -13.25 27.74
N ILE A 662 -5.37 -12.80 28.42
CA ILE A 662 -5.83 -11.41 28.35
C ILE A 662 -5.24 -10.70 29.56
N ALA A 663 -4.18 -9.93 29.35
CA ALA A 663 -3.46 -9.25 30.43
C ALA A 663 -2.67 -8.04 29.89
N ASP A 664 -2.52 -7.00 30.71
CA ASP A 664 -1.66 -5.87 30.39
C ASP A 664 -0.22 -6.37 30.17
N PRO A 665 0.37 -6.17 28.99
CA PRO A 665 1.75 -6.58 28.72
C PRO A 665 2.77 -5.80 29.55
N LEU A 666 2.39 -4.74 30.27
CA LEU A 666 3.26 -3.90 31.09
C LEU A 666 4.39 -3.26 30.26
N PHE A 667 4.01 -2.64 29.14
CA PHE A 667 4.93 -1.79 28.38
C PHE A 667 5.38 -0.57 29.21
N GLU A 668 6.57 -0.04 28.94
CA GLU A 668 7.07 1.19 29.57
C GLU A 668 6.16 2.37 29.28
N ASN A 669 5.79 2.59 28.00
CA ASN A 669 4.81 3.59 27.60
C ASN A 669 4.20 3.28 26.21
N ALA A 670 3.21 2.39 26.16
CA ALA A 670 2.57 2.00 24.90
C ALA A 670 1.92 3.16 24.14
N ALA A 671 1.38 4.17 24.84
CA ALA A 671 0.77 5.34 24.20
C ALA A 671 1.79 6.23 23.48
N ALA A 672 3.06 6.18 23.89
CA ALA A 672 4.17 6.83 23.21
C ALA A 672 4.96 5.86 22.31
N ILE A 673 4.38 4.70 21.96
CA ILE A 673 5.01 3.67 21.11
C ILE A 673 6.31 3.09 21.73
N ASP A 674 6.46 3.20 23.05
CA ASP A 674 7.55 2.55 23.79
C ASP A 674 7.11 1.15 24.24
N PHE A 675 7.39 0.17 23.40
CA PHE A 675 7.03 -1.24 23.60
C PHE A 675 8.07 -2.05 24.38
N ARG A 676 8.98 -1.40 25.12
CA ARG A 676 9.86 -2.11 26.05
C ARG A 676 9.01 -2.69 27.19
N LEU A 677 9.27 -3.93 27.58
CA LEU A 677 8.53 -4.62 28.64
C LEU A 677 9.15 -4.38 30.01
N LYS A 678 8.31 -4.16 31.02
CA LYS A 678 8.72 -4.18 32.42
C LYS A 678 9.08 -5.61 32.86
N PRO A 679 9.96 -5.78 33.87
CA PRO A 679 10.46 -7.10 34.29
C PRO A 679 9.40 -8.11 34.74
N ASP A 680 8.24 -7.64 35.19
CA ASP A 680 7.11 -8.43 35.68
C ASP A 680 6.02 -8.64 34.62
N SER A 681 6.29 -8.32 33.36
CA SER A 681 5.36 -8.51 32.25
C SER A 681 4.87 -9.96 32.15
N PRO A 682 3.55 -10.20 32.04
CA PRO A 682 2.99 -11.54 31.87
C PRO A 682 3.40 -12.18 30.53
N ALA A 683 3.72 -11.36 29.51
CA ALA A 683 4.17 -11.87 28.21
C ALA A 683 5.48 -12.66 28.31
N LEU A 684 6.38 -12.29 29.25
CA LEU A 684 7.64 -13.01 29.48
C LEU A 684 7.39 -14.46 29.93
N ALA A 685 6.36 -14.71 30.74
CA ALA A 685 5.99 -16.05 31.18
C ALA A 685 5.41 -16.92 30.06
N LEU A 686 4.88 -16.31 29.00
CA LEU A 686 4.44 -17.00 27.78
C LEU A 686 5.60 -17.39 26.86
N GLY A 687 6.81 -16.94 27.18
CA GLY A 687 8.01 -17.13 26.37
C GLY A 687 8.23 -16.04 25.33
N PHE A 688 7.56 -14.89 25.44
CA PHE A 688 7.88 -13.71 24.63
C PHE A 688 9.31 -13.24 24.95
N VAL A 689 10.10 -13.00 23.92
CA VAL A 689 11.45 -12.44 24.01
C VAL A 689 11.37 -10.96 23.64
N PRO A 690 11.78 -10.03 24.53
CA PRO A 690 11.82 -8.61 24.21
C PRO A 690 12.54 -8.31 22.90
N ILE A 691 11.91 -7.50 22.05
CA ILE A 691 12.44 -7.15 20.74
C ILE A 691 13.34 -5.91 20.89
N ASP A 692 14.60 -6.03 20.50
CA ASP A 692 15.54 -4.91 20.43
C ASP A 692 15.55 -4.32 19.02
N LEU A 693 14.87 -3.18 18.85
CA LEU A 693 14.86 -2.42 17.60
C LEU A 693 15.88 -1.27 17.57
N SER A 694 16.84 -1.20 18.51
CA SER A 694 17.86 -0.14 18.47
C SER A 694 18.76 -0.20 17.21
N ARG A 695 18.61 -1.28 16.43
CA ARG A 695 19.34 -1.54 15.18
C ARG A 695 18.45 -1.41 13.94
N THR A 696 17.16 -1.11 14.10
CA THR A 696 16.20 -0.98 12.99
C THR A 696 16.35 0.38 12.31
N GLY A 697 16.16 0.39 10.98
CA GLY A 697 16.41 1.54 10.13
C GLY A 697 17.88 1.70 9.77
N LEU A 698 18.24 2.92 9.37
CA LEU A 698 19.57 3.28 8.89
C LEU A 698 20.64 3.16 9.98
N TYR A 699 21.89 2.88 9.58
CA TYR A 699 23.04 2.82 10.49
C TYR A 699 24.28 3.52 9.93
N GLY A 700 25.26 3.78 10.81
CA GLY A 700 26.55 4.35 10.45
C GLY A 700 26.65 5.83 10.79
N ASP A 701 26.79 6.67 9.77
CA ASP A 701 27.00 8.11 9.95
C ASP A 701 25.78 8.78 10.62
N PRO A 702 25.96 9.60 11.68
CA PRO A 702 24.85 10.27 12.36
C PRO A 702 24.01 11.18 11.47
N GLU A 703 24.60 11.85 10.47
CA GLU A 703 23.86 12.67 9.52
C GLU A 703 23.01 11.80 8.60
N TRP A 704 23.52 10.63 8.20
CA TRP A 704 22.76 9.64 7.43
C TRP A 704 21.57 9.09 8.22
N ILE A 705 21.79 8.70 9.49
CA ILE A 705 20.73 8.19 10.38
C ILE A 705 19.66 9.26 10.63
N ALA A 706 20.05 10.53 10.77
CA ALA A 706 19.12 11.61 11.03
C ALA A 706 18.28 12.01 9.80
N LYS A 707 18.68 11.61 8.59
CA LYS A 707 18.10 12.09 7.33
C LYS A 707 16.58 11.87 7.20
N PRO A 708 16.01 10.69 7.53
CA PRO A 708 14.56 10.50 7.46
C PRO A 708 13.75 11.44 8.36
N SER A 709 14.32 11.83 9.52
CA SER A 709 13.69 12.76 10.47
C SER A 709 13.73 14.23 10.02
N GLN A 710 14.53 14.55 8.99
CA GLN A 710 14.62 15.89 8.40
C GLN A 710 13.56 16.11 7.30
N VAL A 711 12.94 15.04 6.80
CA VAL A 711 11.83 15.14 5.84
C VAL A 711 10.60 15.67 6.58
N SER A 712 10.12 16.83 6.14
CA SER A 712 8.88 17.41 6.65
C SER A 712 7.71 16.59 6.16
N ARG A 713 6.95 16.02 7.08
CA ARG A 713 5.71 15.29 6.79
C ARG A 713 4.55 16.07 7.39
N GLU A 714 3.50 16.23 6.61
CA GLU A 714 2.21 16.59 7.20
C GLU A 714 1.81 15.52 8.23
N PRO A 715 0.99 15.86 9.24
CA PRO A 715 0.45 14.86 10.13
C PRO A 715 -0.16 13.72 9.30
N PHE A 716 0.05 12.48 9.72
CA PHE A 716 -0.54 11.29 9.09
C PHE A 716 -1.72 10.82 9.94
N PRO A 717 -2.85 11.58 10.01
CA PRO A 717 -3.92 11.28 10.94
C PRO A 717 -4.67 10.07 10.41
N MET A 718 -4.52 8.95 11.10
CA MET A 718 -5.44 7.85 10.86
C MET A 718 -6.87 8.30 11.16
N PRO A 719 -7.85 7.89 10.33
CA PRO A 719 -9.26 8.13 10.60
C PRO A 719 -9.60 7.60 11.98
N LYS A 720 -10.35 8.37 12.78
CA LYS A 720 -10.83 7.87 14.08
C LYS A 720 -11.58 6.55 13.87
N PRO A 721 -11.45 5.57 14.78
CA PRO A 721 -12.28 4.37 14.74
C PRO A 721 -13.75 4.79 14.61
N PRO A 722 -14.52 4.17 13.70
CA PRO A 722 -15.91 4.54 13.50
C PRO A 722 -16.68 4.40 14.80
N GLU A 723 -17.37 5.46 15.22
CA GLU A 723 -18.28 5.41 16.36
C GLU A 723 -19.36 4.35 16.12
N PRO A 724 -19.89 3.68 17.17
CA PRO A 724 -21.00 2.75 17.02
C PRO A 724 -22.11 3.40 16.20
N LYS A 725 -22.43 2.81 15.04
CA LYS A 725 -23.42 3.39 14.12
C LYS A 725 -24.77 3.49 14.84
N LYS A 726 -25.22 4.73 15.07
CA LYS A 726 -26.62 5.00 15.36
C LYS A 726 -27.38 4.91 14.05
N PHE A 727 -28.32 3.98 13.94
CA PHE A 727 -29.20 3.92 12.79
C PHE A 727 -30.44 4.76 13.10
N VAL A 728 -30.79 5.66 12.19
CA VAL A 728 -32.04 6.43 12.21
C VAL A 728 -32.52 6.45 10.77
N GLN A 729 -33.69 5.88 10.53
CA GLN A 729 -34.30 5.83 9.20
C GLN A 729 -35.80 6.09 9.29
N ASP A 730 -36.20 7.26 8.82
CA ASP A 730 -37.59 7.72 8.66
C ASP A 730 -38.03 7.73 7.18
N PHE A 731 -37.14 7.35 6.26
CA PHE A 731 -37.38 7.24 4.80
C PHE A 731 -37.75 8.55 4.08
N GLU A 732 -37.84 9.69 4.77
CA GLU A 732 -38.27 10.97 4.20
C GLU A 732 -37.30 11.54 3.17
N SER A 733 -36.01 11.21 3.26
CA SER A 733 -34.98 11.67 2.33
C SER A 733 -34.89 10.83 1.05
N LEU A 734 -35.73 9.81 0.90
CA LEU A 734 -35.68 8.87 -0.22
C LEU A 734 -36.90 9.04 -1.13
N ASP A 735 -36.69 8.83 -2.43
CA ASP A 735 -37.76 8.89 -3.43
C ASP A 735 -38.67 7.65 -3.38
N THR A 736 -39.95 7.81 -3.71
CA THR A 736 -40.89 6.69 -3.88
C THR A 736 -40.36 5.68 -4.91
N GLY A 737 -40.43 4.40 -4.56
CA GLY A 737 -39.90 3.30 -5.37
C GLY A 737 -38.41 3.06 -5.20
N ALA A 738 -37.71 3.82 -4.34
CA ALA A 738 -36.31 3.57 -4.02
C ALA A 738 -36.13 2.36 -3.08
N MET A 739 -34.93 1.77 -3.13
CA MET A 739 -34.42 0.89 -2.09
C MET A 739 -33.89 1.71 -0.93
N THR A 740 -33.84 1.11 0.26
CA THR A 740 -33.18 1.77 1.40
C THR A 740 -31.66 1.62 1.26
N PRO A 741 -30.88 2.71 1.29
CA PRO A 741 -29.42 2.64 1.26
C PRO A 741 -28.86 2.06 2.57
N ASP A 742 -27.62 1.57 2.53
CA ASP A 742 -26.89 1.05 3.71
C ASP A 742 -27.55 -0.10 4.50
N VAL A 743 -28.54 -0.75 3.91
CA VAL A 743 -29.16 -1.99 4.41
C VAL A 743 -29.09 -3.07 3.35
N SER A 744 -28.98 -4.32 3.78
CA SER A 744 -29.10 -5.45 2.87
C SER A 744 -30.57 -5.74 2.61
N THR A 745 -30.96 -5.75 1.34
CA THR A 745 -32.33 -6.04 0.89
C THR A 745 -32.32 -7.27 0.00
N ASN A 746 -33.19 -8.24 0.30
CA ASN A 746 -33.35 -9.45 -0.51
C ASN A 746 -34.80 -9.53 -0.99
N GLU A 747 -34.95 -9.75 -2.28
CA GLU A 747 -36.23 -9.77 -3.00
C GLU A 747 -36.26 -10.97 -3.93
N GLU A 748 -37.46 -11.48 -4.20
CA GLU A 748 -37.63 -12.63 -5.06
C GLU A 748 -38.89 -12.49 -5.91
N GLY A 749 -38.78 -12.79 -7.21
CA GLY A 749 -39.89 -12.66 -8.14
C GLY A 749 -40.40 -11.22 -8.22
N THR A 750 -41.67 -11.01 -7.88
CA THR A 750 -42.30 -9.68 -7.80
C THR A 750 -42.44 -9.18 -6.36
N ALA A 751 -41.87 -9.89 -5.38
CA ALA A 751 -41.92 -9.47 -4.00
C ALA A 751 -40.88 -8.38 -3.74
N THR A 752 -41.28 -7.30 -3.06
CA THR A 752 -40.45 -6.08 -2.95
C THR A 752 -40.48 -5.42 -1.57
N ALA A 753 -39.40 -4.72 -1.23
CA ALA A 753 -39.25 -3.78 -0.13
C ALA A 753 -38.83 -2.42 -0.71
N ARG A 754 -39.78 -1.47 -0.80
CA ARG A 754 -39.60 -0.18 -1.49
C ARG A 754 -40.21 0.98 -0.73
N VAL A 755 -39.55 2.13 -0.83
CA VAL A 755 -40.06 3.39 -0.26
C VAL A 755 -41.39 3.73 -0.93
N THR A 756 -42.37 4.17 -0.16
CA THR A 756 -43.73 4.48 -0.61
C THR A 756 -44.27 5.74 0.07
N ASP A 757 -45.19 6.43 -0.59
CA ASP A 757 -45.99 7.53 -0.05
C ASP A 757 -47.45 7.11 0.23
N GLU A 758 -47.76 5.81 0.17
CA GLU A 758 -49.12 5.27 0.40
C GLU A 758 -49.61 5.53 1.84
N THR A 759 -48.71 5.38 2.81
CA THR A 759 -48.96 5.62 4.24
C THR A 759 -47.64 5.73 4.98
N ALA A 760 -47.60 6.46 6.09
CA ALA A 760 -46.43 6.60 6.94
C ALA A 760 -46.87 6.74 8.41
N ALA A 761 -46.02 6.31 9.35
CA ALA A 761 -46.23 6.48 10.79
C ALA A 761 -45.89 7.92 11.19
N SER A 762 -44.82 8.46 10.61
CA SER A 762 -44.44 9.86 10.69
C SER A 762 -44.17 10.41 9.28
N GLY A 763 -44.13 11.73 9.08
CA GLY A 763 -43.81 12.30 7.77
C GLY A 763 -44.79 11.92 6.64
N LYS A 764 -44.24 11.52 5.49
CA LYS A 764 -44.95 11.19 4.25
C LYS A 764 -44.55 9.84 3.66
N HIS A 765 -43.34 9.36 3.92
CA HIS A 765 -42.78 8.17 3.32
C HIS A 765 -42.64 7.06 4.36
N SER A 766 -42.75 5.82 3.91
CA SER A 766 -42.38 4.64 4.70
C SER A 766 -41.84 3.56 3.80
N LEU A 767 -41.38 2.45 4.36
CA LEU A 767 -40.94 1.29 3.59
C LEU A 767 -42.05 0.24 3.50
N LYS A 768 -42.51 -0.05 2.29
CA LYS A 768 -43.51 -1.08 2.01
C LYS A 768 -42.86 -2.39 1.66
N PHE A 769 -43.23 -3.44 2.38
CA PHE A 769 -43.01 -4.83 2.01
C PHE A 769 -44.25 -5.34 1.30
N ALA A 770 -44.08 -5.88 0.10
CA ALA A 770 -45.11 -6.50 -0.71
C ALA A 770 -44.70 -7.92 -1.08
N ASP A 771 -45.41 -8.91 -0.55
CA ASP A 771 -45.21 -10.32 -0.88
C ASP A 771 -45.86 -10.71 -2.20
N ALA A 772 -45.37 -11.81 -2.77
CA ALA A 772 -45.92 -12.41 -3.96
C ALA A 772 -46.18 -13.91 -3.77
N PRO A 773 -47.15 -14.50 -4.48
CA PRO A 773 -47.31 -15.94 -4.50
C PRO A 773 -46.18 -16.63 -5.29
N GLY A 774 -45.84 -17.85 -4.89
CA GLY A 774 -44.91 -18.71 -5.63
C GLY A 774 -43.43 -18.48 -5.33
N LEU A 775 -43.09 -17.84 -4.21
CA LEU A 775 -41.71 -17.68 -3.75
C LEU A 775 -41.09 -19.03 -3.39
N ALA A 776 -39.85 -19.25 -3.81
CA ALA A 776 -39.04 -20.37 -3.35
C ALA A 776 -38.68 -20.21 -1.86
N HIS A 777 -38.53 -18.95 -1.41
CA HIS A 777 -38.27 -18.60 -0.03
C HIS A 777 -39.36 -17.70 0.53
N ALA A 778 -40.19 -18.25 1.42
CA ALA A 778 -41.27 -17.51 2.07
C ALA A 778 -40.79 -16.31 2.91
N PHE A 779 -39.50 -16.27 3.27
CA PHE A 779 -38.86 -15.19 4.03
C PHE A 779 -38.37 -14.02 3.15
N ASN A 780 -38.75 -13.97 1.88
CA ASN A 780 -38.50 -12.84 1.00
C ASN A 780 -39.84 -12.13 0.70
N PRO A 781 -39.88 -10.79 0.70
CA PRO A 781 -38.75 -9.88 0.83
C PRO A 781 -38.35 -9.67 2.30
N HIS A 782 -37.07 -9.40 2.52
CA HIS A 782 -36.56 -8.98 3.82
C HIS A 782 -35.46 -7.94 3.70
N ILE A 783 -35.31 -7.15 4.77
CA ILE A 783 -34.18 -6.23 4.94
C ILE A 783 -33.47 -6.51 6.26
N TYR A 784 -32.19 -6.13 6.35
CA TYR A 784 -31.51 -6.07 7.64
C TYR A 784 -30.43 -5.00 7.71
N TYR A 785 -30.24 -4.50 8.93
CA TYR A 785 -29.18 -3.61 9.35
C TYR A 785 -28.05 -4.41 10.01
N SER A 786 -26.80 -3.95 9.85
CA SER A 786 -25.61 -4.60 10.41
C SER A 786 -24.90 -3.69 11.43
N PRO A 787 -25.42 -3.58 12.67
CA PRO A 787 -24.93 -2.57 13.62
C PRO A 787 -23.63 -2.94 14.36
N ALA A 788 -23.27 -4.22 14.42
CA ALA A 788 -22.04 -4.73 15.06
C ALA A 788 -21.83 -4.26 16.52
N ILE A 789 -22.89 -4.24 17.32
CA ILE A 789 -22.84 -3.78 18.72
C ILE A 789 -22.55 -4.97 19.63
N ILE A 790 -21.42 -4.93 20.34
CA ILE A 790 -20.96 -6.04 21.20
C ILE A 790 -21.16 -5.81 22.71
N LYS A 791 -21.52 -4.59 23.14
CA LYS A 791 -21.62 -4.23 24.56
C LYS A 791 -22.65 -3.15 24.85
N GLY A 792 -23.00 -3.01 26.13
CA GLY A 792 -23.92 -1.99 26.64
C GLY A 792 -25.39 -2.43 26.59
N THR A 793 -26.30 -1.46 26.63
CA THR A 793 -27.73 -1.70 26.44
C THR A 793 -28.14 -1.10 25.10
N VAL A 794 -28.75 -1.92 24.25
CA VAL A 794 -29.28 -1.48 22.97
C VAL A 794 -30.76 -1.17 23.13
N THR A 795 -31.13 0.03 22.69
CA THR A 795 -32.50 0.45 22.51
C THR A 795 -32.76 0.52 21.01
N ALA A 796 -33.77 -0.20 20.54
CA ALA A 796 -34.25 -0.09 19.18
C ALA A 796 -35.72 0.29 19.18
N ALA A 797 -36.13 1.18 18.28
CA ALA A 797 -37.53 1.50 18.05
C ALA A 797 -37.86 1.48 16.57
N PHE A 798 -39.13 1.19 16.24
CA PHE A 798 -39.66 1.19 14.89
C PHE A 798 -41.19 1.18 14.94
N ALA A 799 -41.84 1.58 13.86
CA ALA A 799 -43.28 1.47 13.68
C ALA A 799 -43.62 0.45 12.60
N LEU A 800 -44.66 -0.36 12.83
CA LEU A 800 -45.19 -1.29 11.85
C LEU A 800 -46.67 -1.03 11.60
N ARG A 801 -47.09 -1.13 10.34
CA ARG A 801 -48.49 -1.29 9.95
C ARG A 801 -48.63 -2.62 9.22
N VAL A 802 -49.34 -3.56 9.83
CA VAL A 802 -49.50 -4.92 9.30
C VAL A 802 -50.89 -5.07 8.70
N ASP A 803 -51.00 -5.36 7.40
CA ASP A 803 -52.30 -5.60 6.77
C ASP A 803 -52.77 -7.06 6.96
N PRO A 804 -54.08 -7.34 6.83
CA PRO A 804 -54.61 -8.69 6.96
C PRO A 804 -53.90 -9.72 6.06
N GLY A 805 -53.51 -10.85 6.63
CA GLY A 805 -52.81 -11.93 5.92
C GLY A 805 -51.30 -11.77 5.83
N ALA A 806 -50.73 -10.61 6.21
CA ALA A 806 -49.28 -10.45 6.31
C ALA A 806 -48.72 -11.15 7.55
N VAL A 807 -47.55 -11.74 7.41
CA VAL A 807 -46.83 -12.40 8.51
C VAL A 807 -45.49 -11.71 8.65
N VAL A 808 -45.32 -10.97 9.74
CA VAL A 808 -44.12 -10.16 9.97
C VAL A 808 -43.25 -10.83 11.00
N PHE A 809 -41.96 -10.95 10.68
CA PHE A 809 -40.94 -11.47 11.56
C PHE A 809 -39.83 -10.43 11.74
N HIS A 810 -39.62 -9.98 12.97
CA HIS A 810 -38.50 -9.13 13.35
C HIS A 810 -37.56 -9.91 14.27
N GLU A 811 -36.26 -9.92 13.98
CA GLU A 811 -35.31 -10.71 14.74
C GLU A 811 -33.93 -10.07 14.82
N TRP A 812 -33.26 -10.32 15.95
CA TRP A 812 -31.87 -9.94 16.21
C TRP A 812 -31.00 -11.20 16.16
N ARG A 813 -29.82 -11.13 15.53
CA ARG A 813 -28.85 -12.25 15.49
C ARG A 813 -27.43 -11.76 15.70
N ASP A 814 -26.57 -12.66 16.16
CA ASP A 814 -25.13 -12.53 16.01
C ASP A 814 -24.65 -13.21 14.71
N HIS A 815 -23.36 -13.06 14.37
CA HIS A 815 -22.76 -13.62 13.15
C HIS A 815 -22.02 -14.95 13.34
N ARG A 816 -22.15 -15.61 14.50
CA ARG A 816 -21.51 -16.92 14.70
C ARG A 816 -22.24 -18.01 13.89
N ASN A 817 -21.64 -19.19 13.79
CA ASN A 817 -22.25 -20.34 13.14
C ASN A 817 -22.26 -21.57 14.08
N PRO A 818 -23.43 -22.05 14.53
CA PRO A 818 -24.79 -21.51 14.31
C PRO A 818 -25.03 -20.23 15.12
N TYR A 819 -25.70 -19.24 14.51
CA TYR A 819 -25.99 -17.96 15.16
C TYR A 819 -26.89 -18.12 16.39
N ARG A 820 -26.73 -17.23 17.37
CA ARG A 820 -27.62 -17.07 18.53
C ARG A 820 -28.66 -16.01 18.19
N ILE A 821 -29.90 -16.32 18.58
CA ILE A 821 -31.06 -15.47 18.35
C ILE A 821 -31.27 -14.57 19.58
N GLY A 822 -31.43 -13.27 19.34
CA GLY A 822 -31.71 -12.26 20.36
C GLY A 822 -33.22 -12.03 20.57
N PRO A 823 -33.64 -10.77 20.77
CA PRO A 823 -35.03 -10.38 20.67
C PRO A 823 -35.65 -10.78 19.33
N SER A 824 -36.81 -11.44 19.38
CA SER A 824 -37.60 -11.80 18.19
C SER A 824 -39.08 -11.53 18.42
N LEU A 825 -39.71 -10.90 17.44
CA LEU A 825 -41.16 -10.64 17.39
C LEU A 825 -41.76 -11.36 16.18
N TRP A 826 -42.91 -11.99 16.38
CA TRP A 826 -43.69 -12.62 15.32
C TRP A 826 -45.11 -12.07 15.35
N ILE A 827 -45.59 -11.56 14.23
CA ILE A 827 -46.96 -11.07 14.04
C ILE A 827 -47.57 -11.90 12.91
N ASP A 828 -48.62 -12.66 13.21
CA ASP A 828 -49.32 -13.44 12.18
C ASP A 828 -50.43 -12.64 11.48
N GLY A 829 -51.04 -13.24 10.46
CA GLY A 829 -52.06 -12.59 9.61
C GLY A 829 -53.34 -12.16 10.31
N ASN A 830 -53.54 -12.54 11.58
CA ASN A 830 -54.65 -12.08 12.43
C ASN A 830 -54.22 -11.00 13.43
N GLY A 831 -52.96 -10.57 13.39
CA GLY A 831 -52.39 -9.57 14.28
C GLY A 831 -51.96 -10.11 15.65
N GLU A 832 -51.83 -11.43 15.85
CA GLU A 832 -51.30 -11.95 17.12
C GLU A 832 -49.80 -11.68 17.24
N LEU A 833 -49.41 -10.82 18.17
CA LEU A 833 -48.02 -10.55 18.51
C LEU A 833 -47.49 -11.61 19.49
N LYS A 834 -46.45 -12.33 19.07
CA LYS A 834 -45.74 -13.35 19.84
C LYS A 834 -44.28 -12.93 20.04
N ALA A 835 -43.80 -13.06 21.27
CA ALA A 835 -42.40 -12.82 21.63
C ALA A 835 -42.05 -13.61 22.90
N GLY A 836 -40.78 -14.01 23.05
CA GLY A 836 -40.34 -14.84 24.19
C GLY A 836 -41.06 -16.17 24.29
N GLY A 837 -41.48 -16.76 23.16
CA GLY A 837 -42.16 -18.06 23.08
C GLY A 837 -43.64 -18.06 23.48
N ARG A 838 -44.28 -16.89 23.63
CA ARG A 838 -45.71 -16.78 24.00
C ARG A 838 -46.43 -15.68 23.23
N THR A 839 -47.75 -15.80 23.11
CA THR A 839 -48.62 -14.70 22.64
C THR A 839 -48.72 -13.62 23.71
N LEU A 840 -48.47 -12.37 23.34
CA LEU A 840 -48.50 -11.21 24.24
C LEU A 840 -49.81 -10.42 24.14
N MET A 841 -50.24 -10.14 22.91
CA MET A 841 -51.47 -9.38 22.61
C MET A 841 -51.85 -9.52 21.14
N THR A 842 -53.06 -9.07 20.79
CA THR A 842 -53.45 -8.81 19.40
C THR A 842 -53.28 -7.32 19.11
N ILE A 843 -52.56 -6.98 18.03
CA ILE A 843 -52.42 -5.61 17.55
C ILE A 843 -53.49 -5.29 16.50
N PRO A 844 -53.91 -4.03 16.36
CA PRO A 844 -54.85 -3.64 15.30
C PRO A 844 -54.20 -3.77 13.92
N LEU A 845 -54.86 -4.47 13.00
CA LEU A 845 -54.45 -4.56 11.60
C LEU A 845 -54.72 -3.25 10.86
N SER A 846 -53.91 -2.99 9.83
CA SER A 846 -53.97 -1.79 8.97
C SER A 846 -53.89 -0.46 9.74
N GLN A 847 -53.30 -0.46 10.93
CA GLN A 847 -53.00 0.72 11.73
C GLN A 847 -51.53 0.67 12.17
N TRP A 848 -50.94 1.84 12.38
CA TRP A 848 -49.55 1.97 12.85
C TRP A 848 -49.43 1.65 14.33
N VAL A 849 -48.46 0.80 14.66
CA VAL A 849 -48.12 0.39 16.02
C VAL A 849 -46.63 0.59 16.21
N SER A 850 -46.22 1.30 17.25
CA SER A 850 -44.81 1.54 17.55
C SER A 850 -44.28 0.50 18.52
N PHE A 851 -43.05 0.07 18.31
CA PHE A 851 -42.34 -0.92 19.12
C PHE A 851 -41.05 -0.29 19.65
N LYS A 852 -40.73 -0.54 20.92
CA LYS A 852 -39.43 -0.21 21.53
C LYS A 852 -38.89 -1.44 22.25
N ILE A 853 -37.71 -1.90 21.84
CA ILE A 853 -37.01 -3.04 22.42
C ILE A 853 -35.79 -2.52 23.18
N VAL A 854 -35.60 -2.99 24.41
CA VAL A 854 -34.39 -2.71 25.21
C VAL A 854 -33.74 -4.03 25.61
N CYS A 855 -32.52 -4.26 25.16
CA CYS A 855 -31.77 -5.50 25.36
C CYS A 855 -30.35 -5.22 25.87
N PRO A 856 -29.95 -5.73 27.05
CA PRO A 856 -28.55 -5.71 27.47
C PRO A 856 -27.70 -6.68 26.65
N LEU A 857 -26.48 -6.26 26.31
CA LEU A 857 -25.46 -6.98 25.54
C LEU A 857 -24.16 -7.10 26.38
N GLY A 858 -23.17 -7.86 25.87
CA GLY A 858 -21.90 -8.13 26.55
C GLY A 858 -22.08 -8.75 27.95
N LYS A 859 -21.21 -8.38 28.91
CA LYS A 859 -21.29 -8.87 30.30
C LYS A 859 -22.63 -8.61 31.01
N ALA A 860 -23.38 -7.60 30.60
CA ALA A 860 -24.67 -7.24 31.23
C ALA A 860 -25.84 -8.10 30.72
N ALA A 861 -25.65 -8.82 29.62
CA ALA A 861 -26.71 -9.61 29.02
C ALA A 861 -27.10 -10.80 29.90
N ASN A 862 -28.41 -10.94 30.10
CA ASN A 862 -29.02 -11.95 30.95
C ASN A 862 -29.95 -12.90 30.16
N GLY A 863 -29.90 -12.85 28.83
CA GLY A 863 -30.76 -13.65 27.94
C GLY A 863 -32.21 -13.18 27.91
N SER A 864 -32.50 -11.95 28.35
CA SER A 864 -33.82 -11.35 28.32
C SER A 864 -33.82 -9.93 27.76
N PHE A 865 -34.97 -9.47 27.30
CA PHE A 865 -35.20 -8.13 26.81
C PHE A 865 -36.55 -7.58 27.29
N THR A 866 -36.72 -6.27 27.14
CA THR A 866 -37.98 -5.59 27.40
C THR A 866 -38.59 -5.11 26.09
N LEU A 867 -39.90 -5.27 25.95
CA LEU A 867 -40.66 -4.77 24.81
C LEU A 867 -41.75 -3.81 25.28
N ALA A 868 -41.78 -2.60 24.73
CA ALA A 868 -42.93 -1.69 24.82
C ALA A 868 -43.63 -1.60 23.47
N VAL A 869 -44.96 -1.68 23.48
CA VAL A 869 -45.83 -1.59 22.31
C VAL A 869 -46.79 -0.42 22.50
N THR A 870 -46.73 0.57 21.62
CA THR A 870 -47.62 1.74 21.63
C THR A 870 -48.68 1.57 20.55
N LEU A 871 -49.94 1.50 20.98
CA LEU A 871 -51.11 1.37 20.12
C LEU A 871 -51.51 2.71 19.48
N PRO A 872 -52.36 2.70 18.42
CA PRO A 872 -52.80 3.92 17.73
C PRO A 872 -53.45 4.96 18.65
N ASP A 873 -54.11 4.51 19.71
CA ASP A 873 -54.73 5.35 20.74
C ASP A 873 -53.73 5.90 21.78
N GLN A 874 -52.43 5.72 21.54
CA GLN A 874 -51.31 6.08 22.40
C GLN A 874 -51.21 5.25 23.70
N THR A 875 -51.99 4.18 23.83
CA THR A 875 -51.85 3.24 24.95
C THR A 875 -50.53 2.48 24.82
N VAL A 876 -49.68 2.54 25.84
CA VAL A 876 -48.41 1.80 25.92
C VAL A 876 -48.59 0.53 26.75
N LYS A 877 -48.18 -0.62 26.21
CA LYS A 877 -48.08 -1.90 26.93
C LYS A 877 -46.64 -2.35 27.00
N THR A 878 -46.12 -2.55 28.21
CA THR A 878 -44.74 -2.99 28.45
C THR A 878 -44.70 -4.44 28.92
N PHE A 879 -43.75 -5.19 28.39
CA PHE A 879 -43.48 -6.59 28.69
C PHE A 879 -42.01 -6.74 29.05
N ASP A 880 -41.71 -6.84 30.35
CA ASP A 880 -40.36 -7.03 30.87
C ASP A 880 -39.97 -8.51 30.89
N GLY A 881 -38.66 -8.77 30.83
CA GLY A 881 -38.09 -10.11 31.03
C GLY A 881 -38.49 -11.14 29.98
N LEU A 882 -38.78 -10.71 28.75
CA LEU A 882 -39.03 -11.61 27.64
C LEU A 882 -37.73 -12.36 27.29
N ALA A 883 -37.80 -13.68 27.11
CA ALA A 883 -36.63 -14.47 26.76
C ALA A 883 -36.17 -14.15 25.33
N CYS A 884 -34.86 -13.93 25.16
CA CYS A 884 -34.23 -13.99 23.84
C CYS A 884 -34.38 -15.41 23.26
N GLY A 885 -34.35 -15.55 21.93
CA GLY A 885 -34.44 -16.86 21.27
C GLY A 885 -33.30 -17.80 21.68
N HIS A 886 -32.17 -17.26 22.12
CA HIS A 886 -31.07 -17.99 22.73
C HIS A 886 -30.60 -17.30 24.04
N PRO A 887 -30.48 -18.01 25.18
CA PRO A 887 -30.15 -17.40 26.48
C PRO A 887 -28.73 -16.79 26.54
N ALA A 888 -27.82 -17.30 25.71
CA ALA A 888 -26.45 -16.79 25.57
C ALA A 888 -26.29 -15.72 24.48
N PHE A 889 -27.36 -15.09 24.00
CA PHE A 889 -27.24 -13.95 23.09
C PHE A 889 -26.54 -12.77 23.80
N ARG A 890 -25.49 -12.22 23.18
CA ARG A 890 -24.61 -11.19 23.78
C ARG A 890 -24.23 -10.04 22.85
N ARG A 891 -24.42 -10.17 21.54
CA ARG A 891 -24.05 -9.15 20.54
C ARG A 891 -25.11 -9.02 19.47
N LEU A 892 -25.25 -7.84 18.89
CA LEU A 892 -26.18 -7.55 17.80
C LEU A 892 -25.40 -7.27 16.52
N ASP A 893 -25.41 -8.23 15.61
CA ASP A 893 -24.79 -8.09 14.29
C ASP A 893 -25.80 -7.98 13.15
N TRP A 894 -26.99 -8.56 13.32
CA TRP A 894 -28.05 -8.59 12.32
C TRP A 894 -29.36 -8.13 12.98
N PHE A 895 -29.95 -7.06 12.48
CA PHE A 895 -31.23 -6.51 12.93
C PHE A 895 -32.18 -6.46 11.73
N GLY A 896 -33.13 -7.39 11.63
CA GLY A 896 -33.87 -7.59 10.39
C GLY A 896 -35.38 -7.56 10.51
N PHE A 897 -36.02 -7.27 9.37
CA PHE A 897 -37.46 -7.30 9.16
C PHE A 897 -37.76 -8.18 7.96
N VAL A 898 -38.62 -9.15 8.16
CA VAL A 898 -38.89 -10.24 7.21
C VAL A 898 -40.39 -10.32 6.99
N SER A 899 -40.80 -10.29 5.73
CA SER A 899 -42.11 -10.80 5.35
C SER A 899 -42.02 -12.30 5.21
N ASN A 900 -42.87 -13.05 5.92
CA ASN A 900 -42.79 -14.50 6.01
C ASN A 900 -44.07 -15.19 5.53
N THR A 901 -44.48 -14.94 4.29
CA THR A 901 -45.66 -15.56 3.69
C THR A 901 -45.51 -15.77 2.18
N ASN A 902 -46.13 -16.84 1.68
CA ASN A 902 -46.22 -17.14 0.25
C ASN A 902 -47.54 -16.64 -0.37
N GLY A 903 -48.30 -15.80 0.34
CA GLY A 903 -49.52 -15.17 -0.16
C GLY A 903 -49.27 -13.70 -0.45
N ALA A 904 -50.03 -13.13 -1.40
CA ALA A 904 -49.99 -11.68 -1.62
C ALA A 904 -50.43 -10.95 -0.34
N SER A 905 -49.51 -10.19 0.25
CA SER A 905 -49.72 -9.49 1.51
C SER A 905 -48.83 -8.26 1.58
N THR A 906 -49.16 -7.32 2.46
CA THR A 906 -48.38 -6.10 2.66
C THR A 906 -48.18 -5.76 4.12
N PHE A 907 -47.01 -5.25 4.46
CA PHE A 907 -46.81 -4.50 5.69
C PHE A 907 -45.87 -3.31 5.44
N TYR A 908 -45.93 -2.32 6.32
CA TYR A 908 -45.14 -1.11 6.22
C TYR A 908 -44.26 -0.96 7.47
N LEU A 909 -43.06 -0.45 7.27
CA LEU A 909 -42.05 -0.18 8.28
C LEU A 909 -41.67 1.29 8.25
N ASP A 910 -41.58 1.91 9.42
CA ASP A 910 -41.22 3.32 9.56
C ASP A 910 -40.45 3.59 10.87
N ASP A 911 -39.85 4.78 11.00
CA ASP A 911 -39.20 5.31 12.20
C ASP A 911 -38.16 4.37 12.85
N VAL A 912 -37.31 3.71 12.05
CA VAL A 912 -36.33 2.74 12.57
C VAL A 912 -35.20 3.45 13.28
N THR A 913 -34.96 3.10 14.54
CA THR A 913 -33.83 3.58 15.32
C THR A 913 -33.12 2.44 16.03
N ILE A 914 -31.79 2.48 16.04
CA ILE A 914 -30.93 1.55 16.80
C ILE A 914 -29.85 2.38 17.49
N ALA A 915 -29.79 2.33 18.82
CA ALA A 915 -28.83 3.07 19.61
C ALA A 915 -28.27 2.23 20.76
N ALA A 916 -26.97 2.34 21.01
CA ALA A 916 -26.31 1.79 22.20
C ALA A 916 -26.00 2.90 23.20
N GLY A 917 -26.43 2.77 24.45
CA GLY A 917 -26.17 3.78 25.48
C GLY A 917 -27.06 3.65 26.73
N PRO A 918 -26.80 4.46 27.78
CA PRO A 918 -27.57 4.44 29.01
C PRO A 918 -28.90 5.19 28.86
N GLU A 919 -29.80 4.72 28.00
CA GLU A 919 -31.18 5.21 27.98
C GLU A 919 -32.08 4.30 28.82
N ARG A 920 -32.79 4.89 29.79
CA ARG A 920 -33.87 4.21 30.52
C ARG A 920 -35.14 4.30 29.66
N LEU A 921 -35.94 3.22 29.71
CA LEU A 921 -37.20 3.04 28.97
C LEU A 921 -38.11 4.26 29.01
#